data_AF-A0A348HGE0-F1
#
_entry.id   AF-A0A348HGE0-F1
#
_cell.length_a   1.000
_cell.length_b   1.000
_cell.length_c   1.000
_cell.angle_alpha   90.00
_cell.angle_beta   90.00
_cell.angle_gamma   90.00
#
_symmetry.space_group_name_H-M   'P 1'
#
loop_
_entity.id
_entity.type
_entity.pdbx_description
1 polymer ?
#
loop_
_entity_poly.entity_id
_entity_poly.type
_entity_poly.pdbx_seq_one_letter_code
_entity_poly.pdbx_strand_id
1 'polypeptide(L)'
;MDIIPSWALSFGHLLLDTTRLLRLVTPLGNSQLLIQRVMAREQLSTPFTFTVDCLSQRHDVDLCGLLAQPVTLSLLQADGSYRNFHAIVSEAIRLGSDGGISDYQLVLKPWLTLLEHVSDSRIFQDLTAVEIVTRVLEGHTVSEGGFRFDLRHQERYPKRSYCVQYNESDYHFISRLLEEEGLWWYVVQETDKHIIVFTDDNDACPSVTPDTIRFHRQSATESADSLTDWGHQRQVEPTRISLGSFDYKSPGTPLRVQLDAYNNSANLPTLEQYNYAGEYAFGRYDRGYQLGEIRIERHEAQANRFTGAGGARQLSVGHRFILTQHPNHDGGGEGNRTFLLLGLEWAAENNLPVAVTRRHMPGSLEMQLDALRESVGHDIEKSSDQDATGTAFFHARLEAQRFDTTFRAPDAHRKTSLGGPQTAIVVGPANETIYTDHLNRVKVQFHWDRDGQYSEGSSCWLRVSQVNADGGWGSVFVPRIGQEVIVSFIDGDPDRPIITGRVYNGERQPLWHSNGLISGFHTQNYRGSGYNELLFDDATDQSRVRLGTDHHYSELNLGYLIHQQGNGRGQYRGEGFELRSDAYGTVRANKGLYLSSWGQAQAKGDQTDVEPVTQQLNRTYQLHKQLSDLAIRHQSEGLTSLAPLEAANSENKGVQVGHDGQQGGQGQADGMQTPWLHIASPAGISVTTPKSTHLAQQEHLSLSSGQWAGYYCRDGEKPVGHYC
;
A
#
# COMPACT_ATOMS: atom_id res chain seq x y z
N MET A 1 -68.51 -41.05 -6.44
CA MET A 1 -68.70 -39.65 -6.83
C MET A 1 -68.00 -38.84 -5.75
N ASP A 2 -66.71 -38.62 -5.94
CA ASP A 2 -65.89 -37.89 -4.98
C ASP A 2 -66.18 -36.40 -5.12
N ILE A 3 -66.69 -35.82 -4.04
CA ILE A 3 -66.98 -34.40 -3.94
C ILE A 3 -65.64 -33.69 -3.80
N ILE A 4 -65.15 -33.13 -4.91
CA ILE A 4 -64.01 -32.21 -4.90
C ILE A 4 -64.42 -31.01 -4.01
N PRO A 5 -63.66 -30.67 -2.96
CA PRO A 5 -63.96 -29.52 -2.12
C PRO A 5 -63.94 -28.22 -2.94
N SER A 6 -64.87 -27.29 -2.67
CA SER A 6 -65.00 -26.02 -3.40
C SER A 6 -63.76 -25.12 -3.38
N TRP A 7 -62.87 -25.27 -2.38
CA TRP A 7 -61.59 -24.56 -2.30
C TRP A 7 -60.54 -25.05 -3.32
N ALA A 8 -60.63 -26.30 -3.79
CA ALA A 8 -59.73 -26.84 -4.80
C ALA A 8 -60.05 -26.29 -6.21
N LEU A 9 -61.31 -25.94 -6.47
CA LEU A 9 -61.75 -25.27 -7.70
C LEU A 9 -61.42 -23.76 -7.72
N SER A 10 -61.28 -23.11 -6.56
CA SER A 10 -61.02 -21.67 -6.47
C SER A 10 -59.55 -21.30 -6.72
N PHE A 11 -58.58 -22.12 -6.30
CA PHE A 11 -57.16 -21.82 -6.47
C PHE A 11 -56.70 -21.86 -7.95
N GLY A 12 -57.27 -22.76 -8.75
CA GLY A 12 -57.04 -22.79 -10.20
C GLY A 12 -57.56 -21.55 -10.92
N HIS A 13 -58.72 -21.02 -10.50
CA HIS A 13 -59.26 -19.74 -10.98
C HIS A 13 -58.45 -18.53 -10.52
N LEU A 14 -57.93 -18.57 -9.30
CA LEU A 14 -56.98 -17.56 -8.81
C LEU A 14 -55.75 -17.51 -9.71
N LEU A 15 -55.16 -18.64 -10.09
CA LEU A 15 -53.98 -18.67 -10.96
C LEU A 15 -54.21 -18.12 -12.39
N LEU A 16 -55.47 -18.03 -12.86
CA LEU A 16 -55.84 -17.60 -14.21
C LEU A 16 -56.17 -16.12 -14.35
N ASP A 17 -56.22 -15.36 -13.24
CA ASP A 17 -56.57 -13.94 -13.29
C ASP A 17 -55.44 -13.08 -13.88
N THR A 18 -55.69 -12.53 -15.07
CA THR A 18 -54.76 -11.67 -15.82
C THR A 18 -54.72 -10.23 -15.33
N THR A 19 -55.45 -9.83 -14.29
CA THR A 19 -55.55 -8.41 -13.86
C THR A 19 -54.96 -8.09 -12.49
N ARG A 20 -53.96 -8.85 -12.05
CA ARG A 20 -53.32 -8.68 -10.72
C ARG A 20 -52.37 -7.50 -10.62
N LEU A 21 -52.32 -6.88 -9.45
CA LEU A 21 -51.36 -5.81 -9.16
C LEU A 21 -49.91 -6.32 -9.22
N LEU A 22 -49.66 -7.51 -8.66
CA LEU A 22 -48.34 -8.14 -8.62
C LEU A 22 -48.33 -9.48 -9.35
N ARG A 23 -47.25 -9.76 -10.08
CA ARG A 23 -46.94 -11.08 -10.64
C ARG A 23 -45.51 -11.45 -10.34
N LEU A 24 -45.25 -12.76 -10.22
CA LEU A 24 -43.92 -13.29 -10.02
C LEU A 24 -43.67 -14.44 -10.98
N VAL A 25 -42.59 -14.33 -11.74
CA VAL A 25 -42.07 -15.39 -12.62
C VAL A 25 -40.82 -15.95 -11.99
N THR A 26 -40.79 -17.28 -11.81
CA THR A 26 -39.66 -18.01 -11.22
C THR A 26 -39.24 -19.18 -12.12
N PRO A 27 -38.02 -19.73 -11.95
CA PRO A 27 -37.57 -20.90 -12.69
C PRO A 27 -38.45 -22.15 -12.49
N LEU A 28 -39.23 -22.21 -11.41
CA LEU A 28 -40.16 -23.30 -11.13
C LEU A 28 -41.44 -23.24 -11.99
N GLY A 29 -41.66 -22.13 -12.71
CA GLY A 29 -42.83 -21.89 -13.54
C GLY A 29 -43.85 -20.92 -12.92
N ASN A 30 -44.68 -20.33 -13.76
CA ASN A 30 -45.55 -19.18 -13.44
C ASN A 30 -46.70 -19.46 -12.44
N SER A 31 -46.93 -20.71 -12.08
CA SER A 31 -48.07 -21.14 -11.24
C SER A 31 -47.68 -21.86 -9.96
N GLN A 32 -46.38 -22.01 -9.68
CA GLN A 32 -45.91 -22.71 -8.48
C GLN A 32 -45.89 -21.81 -7.24
N LEU A 33 -45.54 -20.53 -7.41
CA LEU A 33 -45.47 -19.53 -6.34
C LEU A 33 -46.33 -18.34 -6.71
N LEU A 34 -47.36 -18.10 -5.91
CA LEU A 34 -48.30 -17.02 -6.09
C LEU A 34 -47.94 -15.85 -5.18
N ILE A 35 -47.48 -14.75 -5.76
CA ILE A 35 -47.16 -13.55 -4.98
C ILE A 35 -48.41 -12.93 -4.34
N GLN A 36 -48.31 -12.68 -3.04
CA GLN A 36 -49.35 -12.02 -2.26
C GLN A 36 -48.92 -10.59 -1.90
N ARG A 37 -47.71 -10.42 -1.35
CA ARG A 37 -47.24 -9.15 -0.78
C ARG A 37 -45.80 -8.89 -1.17
N VAL A 38 -45.43 -7.62 -1.27
CA VAL A 38 -44.04 -7.20 -1.40
C VAL A 38 -43.78 -5.95 -0.56
N MET A 39 -42.61 -5.91 0.06
CA MET A 39 -41.99 -4.69 0.56
C MET A 39 -40.63 -4.54 -0.12
N ALA A 40 -40.43 -3.41 -0.76
CA ALA A 40 -39.31 -3.13 -1.61
C ALA A 40 -38.56 -1.89 -1.12
N ARG A 41 -37.23 -1.96 -1.19
CA ARG A 41 -36.33 -0.87 -0.85
C ARG A 41 -35.27 -0.74 -1.93
N GLU A 42 -35.12 0.46 -2.47
CA GLU A 42 -34.18 0.82 -3.52
C GLU A 42 -33.47 2.10 -3.11
N GLN A 43 -32.17 2.22 -3.38
CA GLN A 43 -31.39 3.43 -3.12
C GLN A 43 -30.23 3.52 -4.13
N LEU A 44 -29.84 4.72 -4.53
CA LEU A 44 -28.63 4.93 -5.33
C LEU A 44 -27.41 4.33 -4.64
N SER A 45 -26.56 3.71 -5.45
CA SER A 45 -25.34 3.01 -5.02
C SER A 45 -25.55 1.96 -3.93
N THR A 46 -26.75 1.41 -3.80
CA THR A 46 -27.06 0.35 -2.83
C THR A 46 -27.87 -0.75 -3.51
N PRO A 47 -27.55 -2.03 -3.28
CA PRO A 47 -28.36 -3.14 -3.78
C PRO A 47 -29.81 -3.03 -3.32
N PHE A 48 -30.74 -3.01 -4.28
CA PHE A 48 -32.16 -3.07 -3.92
C PHE A 48 -32.47 -4.37 -3.20
N THR A 49 -33.51 -4.36 -2.36
CA THR A 49 -34.02 -5.53 -1.67
C THR A 49 -35.53 -5.57 -1.78
N PHE A 50 -36.07 -6.63 -2.37
CA PHE A 50 -37.50 -6.89 -2.43
C PHE A 50 -37.82 -8.14 -1.61
N THR A 51 -38.50 -7.97 -0.48
CA THR A 51 -39.02 -9.09 0.30
C THR A 51 -40.41 -9.41 -0.21
N VAL A 52 -40.65 -10.66 -0.58
CA VAL A 52 -41.86 -11.10 -1.28
C VAL A 52 -42.48 -12.29 -0.56
N ASP A 53 -43.73 -12.14 -0.11
CA ASP A 53 -44.51 -13.25 0.42
C ASP A 53 -45.26 -13.95 -0.72
N CYS A 54 -45.11 -15.27 -0.80
CA CYS A 54 -45.66 -16.15 -1.81
C CYS A 54 -46.48 -17.28 -1.20
N LEU A 55 -47.53 -17.69 -1.89
CA LEU A 55 -48.38 -18.84 -1.55
C LEU A 55 -48.16 -19.98 -2.54
N SER A 56 -48.14 -21.22 -2.06
CA SER A 56 -48.13 -22.41 -2.92
C SER A 56 -49.02 -23.51 -2.36
N GLN A 57 -49.62 -24.32 -3.24
CA GLN A 57 -50.24 -25.58 -2.81
C GLN A 57 -49.22 -26.66 -2.48
N ARG A 58 -47.99 -26.50 -2.97
CA ARG A 58 -46.90 -27.41 -2.69
C ARG A 58 -46.27 -27.09 -1.35
N HIS A 59 -46.02 -28.13 -0.57
CA HIS A 59 -45.30 -28.03 0.71
C HIS A 59 -43.80 -28.35 0.56
N ASP A 60 -43.42 -28.84 -0.61
CA ASP A 60 -42.12 -29.39 -0.98
C ASP A 60 -41.41 -28.54 -2.06
N VAL A 61 -41.72 -27.24 -2.16
CA VAL A 61 -41.03 -26.31 -3.06
C VAL A 61 -39.52 -26.38 -2.80
N ASP A 62 -38.74 -26.66 -3.84
CA ASP A 62 -37.28 -26.69 -3.77
C ASP A 62 -36.71 -25.28 -3.63
N LEU A 63 -36.49 -24.86 -2.38
CA LEU A 63 -35.92 -23.56 -2.06
C LEU A 63 -34.44 -23.46 -2.44
N CYS A 64 -33.69 -24.58 -2.36
CA CYS A 64 -32.28 -24.60 -2.73
C CYS A 64 -32.12 -24.34 -4.23
N GLY A 65 -32.99 -24.94 -5.05
CA GLY A 65 -33.03 -24.71 -6.50
C GLY A 65 -33.43 -23.28 -6.90
N LEU A 66 -33.96 -22.46 -5.99
CA LEU A 66 -34.29 -21.05 -6.25
C LEU A 66 -33.11 -20.11 -5.98
N LEU A 67 -32.18 -20.45 -5.09
CA LEU A 67 -31.09 -19.55 -4.68
C LEU A 67 -30.20 -19.15 -5.87
N ALA A 68 -29.86 -17.87 -5.93
CA ALA A 68 -29.12 -17.21 -7.01
C ALA A 68 -29.75 -17.36 -8.42
N GLN A 69 -30.98 -17.86 -8.53
CA GLN A 69 -31.67 -17.94 -9.81
C GLN A 69 -32.39 -16.64 -10.17
N PRO A 70 -32.49 -16.31 -11.47
CA PRO A 70 -33.20 -15.13 -11.92
C PRO A 70 -34.71 -15.27 -11.69
N VAL A 71 -35.33 -14.16 -11.28
CA VAL A 71 -36.78 -14.01 -11.13
C VAL A 71 -37.23 -12.65 -11.65
N THR A 72 -38.48 -12.58 -12.10
CA THR A 72 -39.09 -11.32 -12.54
C THR A 72 -40.34 -11.04 -11.72
N LEU A 73 -40.29 -9.95 -10.95
CA LEU A 73 -41.43 -9.36 -10.27
C LEU A 73 -42.07 -8.32 -11.20
N SER A 74 -43.38 -8.34 -11.40
CA SER A 74 -44.08 -7.37 -12.24
C SER A 74 -45.12 -6.60 -11.44
N LEU A 75 -45.15 -5.27 -11.61
CA LEU A 75 -46.11 -4.35 -10.99
C LEU A 75 -47.00 -3.70 -12.06
N LEU A 76 -48.32 -3.85 -11.90
CA LEU A 76 -49.32 -3.24 -12.78
C LEU A 76 -49.36 -1.71 -12.60
N GLN A 77 -49.11 -0.99 -13.69
CA GLN A 77 -49.14 0.47 -13.78
C GLN A 77 -50.57 0.99 -14.01
N ALA A 78 -50.76 2.31 -13.85
CA ALA A 78 -52.05 2.96 -14.06
C ALA A 78 -52.57 2.86 -15.51
N ASP A 79 -51.67 2.75 -16.49
CA ASP A 79 -51.99 2.61 -17.92
C ASP A 79 -52.33 1.16 -18.33
N GLY A 80 -52.30 0.22 -17.38
CA GLY A 80 -52.56 -1.21 -17.61
C GLY A 80 -51.34 -2.01 -18.06
N SER A 81 -50.18 -1.37 -18.26
CA SER A 81 -48.92 -2.07 -18.54
C SER A 81 -48.29 -2.67 -17.28
N TYR A 82 -47.38 -3.62 -17.43
CA TYR A 82 -46.58 -4.14 -16.33
C TYR A 82 -45.16 -3.59 -16.39
N ARG A 83 -44.71 -3.03 -15.27
CA ARG A 83 -43.30 -2.75 -15.05
C ARG A 83 -42.63 -3.97 -14.45
N ASN A 84 -41.54 -4.43 -15.07
CA ASN A 84 -40.80 -5.59 -14.62
C ASN A 84 -39.60 -5.19 -13.78
N PHE A 85 -39.33 -6.01 -12.77
CA PHE A 85 -38.18 -5.94 -11.89
C PHE A 85 -37.49 -7.30 -11.94
N HIS A 86 -36.43 -7.38 -12.71
CA HIS A 86 -35.56 -8.54 -12.76
C HIS A 86 -34.60 -8.51 -11.56
N ALA A 87 -34.44 -9.66 -10.91
CA ALA A 87 -33.60 -9.84 -9.74
C ALA A 87 -33.09 -11.29 -9.67
N ILE A 88 -32.26 -11.57 -8.68
CA ILE A 88 -31.93 -12.94 -8.26
C ILE A 88 -32.52 -13.20 -6.87
N VAL A 89 -32.80 -14.47 -6.55
CA VAL A 89 -33.21 -14.86 -5.20
C VAL A 89 -31.97 -14.94 -4.31
N SER A 90 -31.85 -14.04 -3.34
CA SER A 90 -30.78 -14.04 -2.33
C SER A 90 -31.11 -14.95 -1.15
N GLU A 91 -32.38 -15.00 -0.74
CA GLU A 91 -32.85 -15.83 0.37
C GLU A 91 -34.22 -16.41 0.02
N ALA A 92 -34.47 -17.64 0.48
CA ALA A 92 -35.74 -18.34 0.28
C ALA A 92 -36.13 -19.07 1.58
N ILE A 93 -37.31 -18.74 2.10
CA ILE A 93 -37.78 -19.15 3.43
C ILE A 93 -39.16 -19.81 3.28
N ARG A 94 -39.39 -20.91 4.01
CA ARG A 94 -40.74 -21.45 4.22
C ARG A 94 -41.27 -20.94 5.57
N LEU A 95 -42.25 -20.07 5.54
CA LEU A 95 -42.83 -19.44 6.73
C LEU A 95 -43.76 -20.40 7.50
N GLY A 96 -44.48 -21.27 6.79
CA GLY A 96 -45.41 -22.20 7.40
C GLY A 96 -46.42 -22.78 6.44
N SER A 97 -47.46 -23.43 6.97
CA SER A 97 -48.61 -23.92 6.22
C SER A 97 -49.82 -24.05 7.13
N ASP A 98 -51.01 -23.85 6.57
CA ASP A 98 -52.29 -24.09 7.24
C ASP A 98 -52.92 -25.45 6.88
N GLY A 99 -52.15 -26.34 6.23
CA GLY A 99 -52.58 -27.68 5.84
C GLY A 99 -53.13 -27.79 4.42
N GLY A 100 -53.50 -26.68 3.77
CA GLY A 100 -53.91 -26.65 2.36
C GLY A 100 -52.95 -25.87 1.45
N ILE A 101 -52.36 -24.80 1.98
CA ILE A 101 -51.41 -23.93 1.26
C ILE A 101 -50.22 -23.67 2.19
N SER A 102 -49.03 -23.58 1.60
CA SER A 102 -47.79 -23.22 2.28
C SER A 102 -47.39 -21.79 1.93
N ASP A 103 -46.90 -21.07 2.93
CA ASP A 103 -46.43 -19.69 2.85
C ASP A 103 -44.90 -19.71 2.73
N TYR A 104 -44.39 -18.97 1.76
CA TYR A 104 -42.98 -18.82 1.45
C TYR A 104 -42.63 -17.34 1.40
N GLN A 105 -41.37 -17.02 1.70
CA GLN A 105 -40.84 -15.67 1.54
C GLN A 105 -39.55 -15.72 0.73
N LEU A 106 -39.45 -14.87 -0.27
CA LEU A 106 -38.26 -14.71 -1.09
C LEU A 106 -37.67 -13.31 -0.87
N VAL A 107 -36.35 -13.21 -0.76
CA VAL A 107 -35.63 -11.93 -0.75
C VAL A 107 -34.92 -11.80 -2.09
N LEU A 108 -35.34 -10.81 -2.89
CA LEU A 108 -34.82 -10.57 -4.22
C LEU A 108 -33.83 -9.41 -4.21
N LYS A 109 -32.69 -9.58 -4.85
CA LYS A 109 -31.58 -8.60 -4.90
C LYS A 109 -30.95 -8.55 -6.29
N PRO A 110 -30.15 -7.53 -6.63
CA PRO A 110 -29.38 -7.55 -7.86
C PRO A 110 -28.24 -8.57 -7.79
N TRP A 111 -27.73 -9.00 -8.95
CA TRP A 111 -26.60 -9.94 -9.03
C TRP A 111 -25.34 -9.41 -8.33
N LEU A 112 -25.19 -8.09 -8.24
CA LEU A 112 -24.05 -7.43 -7.61
C LEU A 112 -23.84 -7.84 -6.15
N THR A 113 -24.90 -8.18 -5.42
CA THR A 113 -24.79 -8.67 -4.02
C THR A 113 -24.06 -10.01 -3.92
N LEU A 114 -24.02 -10.84 -4.98
CA LEU A 114 -23.25 -12.09 -4.94
C LEU A 114 -21.75 -11.85 -4.69
N LEU A 115 -21.25 -10.67 -5.08
CA LEU A 115 -19.86 -10.27 -4.89
C LEU A 115 -19.55 -9.90 -3.42
N GLU A 116 -20.56 -9.79 -2.54
CA GLU A 116 -20.35 -9.72 -1.09
C GLU A 116 -19.80 -11.04 -0.53
N HIS A 117 -20.04 -12.16 -1.21
CA HIS A 117 -19.62 -13.50 -0.80
C HIS A 117 -18.29 -13.94 -1.43
N VAL A 118 -17.63 -13.07 -2.20
CA VAL A 118 -16.30 -13.33 -2.77
C VAL A 118 -15.32 -12.30 -2.23
N SER A 119 -14.20 -12.76 -1.67
CA SER A 119 -13.15 -11.93 -1.09
C SER A 119 -11.79 -12.38 -1.60
N ASP A 120 -10.92 -11.41 -1.87
CA ASP A 120 -9.60 -11.65 -2.44
C ASP A 120 -8.56 -10.62 -1.98
N SER A 121 -7.28 -10.91 -2.24
CA SER A 121 -6.19 -9.94 -2.18
C SER A 121 -5.46 -9.87 -3.51
N ARG A 122 -5.58 -8.73 -4.20
CA ARG A 122 -5.11 -8.52 -5.58
C ARG A 122 -4.42 -7.18 -5.75
N ILE A 123 -3.48 -7.14 -6.68
CA ILE A 123 -2.72 -5.93 -7.03
C ILE A 123 -3.09 -5.49 -8.44
N PHE A 124 -3.48 -4.22 -8.58
CA PHE A 124 -3.76 -3.56 -9.85
C PHE A 124 -2.72 -2.45 -10.08
N GLN A 125 -2.14 -2.40 -11.28
CA GLN A 125 -1.08 -1.45 -11.63
C GLN A 125 -1.36 -0.78 -12.97
N ASP A 126 -1.14 0.53 -13.03
CA ASP A 126 -1.26 1.38 -14.22
C ASP A 126 -2.65 1.32 -14.90
N LEU A 127 -3.69 1.15 -14.08
CA LEU A 127 -5.10 1.13 -14.46
C LEU A 127 -5.85 2.27 -13.80
N THR A 128 -6.84 2.81 -14.51
CA THR A 128 -7.85 3.72 -13.96
C THR A 128 -8.81 2.97 -13.05
N ALA A 129 -9.52 3.68 -12.18
CA ALA A 129 -10.56 3.07 -11.35
C ALA A 129 -11.63 2.34 -12.18
N VAL A 130 -12.02 2.89 -13.33
CA VAL A 130 -12.99 2.27 -14.24
C VAL A 130 -12.47 0.95 -14.81
N GLU A 131 -11.21 0.91 -15.26
CA GLU A 131 -10.56 -0.32 -15.74
C GLU A 131 -10.44 -1.38 -14.62
N ILE A 132 -10.16 -0.96 -13.38
CA ILE A 132 -10.08 -1.85 -12.22
C ILE A 132 -11.46 -2.46 -11.94
N VAL A 133 -12.50 -1.64 -11.80
CA VAL A 133 -13.87 -2.12 -11.56
C VAL A 133 -14.31 -3.07 -12.68
N THR A 134 -14.05 -2.70 -13.93
CA THR A 134 -14.36 -3.55 -15.10
C THR A 134 -13.69 -4.92 -14.97
N ARG A 135 -12.38 -4.96 -14.68
CA ARG A 135 -11.63 -6.22 -14.55
C ARG A 135 -12.11 -7.08 -13.38
N VAL A 136 -12.51 -6.47 -12.27
CA VAL A 136 -13.09 -7.20 -11.13
C VAL A 136 -14.44 -7.80 -11.53
N LEU A 137 -15.33 -7.01 -12.14
CA LEU A 137 -16.65 -7.47 -12.56
C LEU A 137 -16.54 -8.60 -13.60
N GLU A 138 -15.76 -8.41 -14.67
CA GLU A 138 -15.55 -9.40 -15.73
C GLU A 138 -14.94 -10.73 -15.24
N GLY A 139 -14.34 -10.74 -14.04
CA GLY A 139 -13.92 -11.98 -13.38
C GLY A 139 -15.08 -12.89 -12.94
N HIS A 140 -16.32 -12.38 -12.94
CA HIS A 140 -17.53 -13.09 -12.52
C HIS A 140 -18.48 -13.31 -13.70
N THR A 141 -18.80 -14.56 -14.01
CA THR A 141 -19.72 -14.89 -15.12
C THR A 141 -21.11 -14.26 -14.96
N VAL A 142 -21.54 -13.99 -13.73
CA VAL A 142 -22.86 -13.37 -13.46
C VAL A 142 -22.94 -11.91 -13.91
N SER A 143 -21.82 -11.23 -14.14
CA SER A 143 -21.80 -9.84 -14.60
C SER A 143 -21.91 -9.71 -16.12
N GLU A 144 -21.84 -10.81 -16.88
CA GLU A 144 -21.80 -10.78 -18.34
C GLU A 144 -23.04 -10.08 -18.91
N GLY A 145 -22.84 -8.95 -19.60
CA GLY A 145 -23.93 -8.12 -20.12
C GLY A 145 -24.83 -7.47 -19.05
N GLY A 146 -24.40 -7.50 -17.77
CA GLY A 146 -25.14 -7.04 -16.60
C GLY A 146 -24.68 -5.70 -16.02
N PHE A 147 -23.71 -5.02 -16.65
CA PHE A 147 -23.30 -3.66 -16.29
C PHE A 147 -22.87 -2.82 -17.49
N ARG A 148 -22.86 -1.49 -17.33
CA ARG A 148 -22.26 -0.53 -18.27
C ARG A 148 -21.85 0.77 -17.58
N PHE A 149 -21.01 1.56 -18.25
CA PHE A 149 -20.53 2.86 -17.78
C PHE A 149 -21.09 3.98 -18.66
N ASP A 150 -21.84 4.90 -18.06
CA ASP A 150 -22.40 6.10 -18.69
C ASP A 150 -21.70 7.34 -18.13
N LEU A 151 -20.41 7.48 -18.46
CA LEU A 151 -19.55 8.53 -17.91
C LEU A 151 -19.51 9.72 -18.86
N ARG A 152 -19.77 10.92 -18.36
CA ARG A 152 -19.64 12.15 -19.15
C ARG A 152 -18.22 12.71 -19.14
N HIS A 153 -17.43 12.37 -18.13
CA HIS A 153 -16.10 12.92 -17.90
C HIS A 153 -15.03 11.83 -17.74
N GLN A 154 -14.98 10.90 -18.69
CA GLN A 154 -14.08 9.75 -18.61
C GLN A 154 -12.59 10.14 -18.49
N GLU A 155 -12.19 11.27 -19.06
CA GLU A 155 -10.83 11.82 -18.98
C GLU A 155 -10.40 12.25 -17.56
N ARG A 156 -11.34 12.35 -16.61
CA ARG A 156 -11.07 12.77 -15.23
C ARG A 156 -10.50 11.66 -14.34
N TYR A 157 -10.49 10.40 -14.79
CA TYR A 157 -10.01 9.27 -13.97
C TYR A 157 -8.53 8.96 -14.27
N PRO A 158 -7.59 9.32 -13.37
CA PRO A 158 -6.19 9.05 -13.61
C PRO A 158 -5.88 7.55 -13.46
N LYS A 159 -4.84 7.11 -14.17
CA LYS A 159 -4.23 5.79 -13.90
C LYS A 159 -3.58 5.79 -12.53
N ARG A 160 -3.89 4.77 -11.74
CA ARG A 160 -3.28 4.52 -10.43
C ARG A 160 -2.04 3.68 -10.66
N SER A 161 -0.87 4.16 -10.22
CA SER A 161 0.37 3.39 -10.35
C SER A 161 0.35 2.10 -9.54
N TYR A 162 -0.43 2.06 -8.46
CA TYR A 162 -0.58 0.91 -7.58
C TYR A 162 -1.89 1.01 -6.81
N CYS A 163 -2.72 -0.03 -6.86
CA CYS A 163 -3.97 -0.14 -6.11
C CYS A 163 -4.18 -1.58 -5.66
N VAL A 164 -4.46 -1.78 -4.38
CA VAL A 164 -4.56 -3.08 -3.75
C VAL A 164 -5.98 -3.29 -3.24
N GLN A 165 -6.55 -4.43 -3.60
CA GLN A 165 -7.63 -5.08 -2.87
C GLN A 165 -6.97 -5.96 -1.81
N TYR A 166 -7.27 -5.77 -0.51
CA TYR A 166 -6.66 -6.57 0.55
C TYR A 166 -7.70 -7.03 1.57
N ASN A 167 -7.94 -8.34 1.63
CA ASN A 167 -8.89 -8.99 2.54
C ASN A 167 -10.26 -8.30 2.60
N GLU A 168 -10.76 -7.85 1.44
CA GLU A 168 -12.06 -7.19 1.30
C GLU A 168 -12.86 -7.89 0.20
N SER A 169 -14.19 -7.88 0.29
CA SER A 169 -15.04 -8.48 -0.74
C SER A 169 -14.96 -7.69 -2.04
N ASP A 170 -15.25 -8.34 -3.17
CA ASP A 170 -15.24 -7.68 -4.48
C ASP A 170 -16.26 -6.53 -4.52
N TYR A 171 -17.43 -6.72 -3.90
CA TYR A 171 -18.42 -5.66 -3.73
C TYR A 171 -17.88 -4.47 -2.92
N HIS A 172 -17.22 -4.73 -1.79
CA HIS A 172 -16.68 -3.68 -0.92
C HIS A 172 -15.56 -2.90 -1.63
N PHE A 173 -14.67 -3.60 -2.33
CA PHE A 173 -13.57 -3.00 -3.09
C PHE A 173 -14.07 -2.10 -4.22
N ILE A 174 -15.03 -2.60 -5.02
CA ILE A 174 -15.67 -1.81 -6.07
C ILE A 174 -16.34 -0.57 -5.46
N SER A 175 -17.14 -0.76 -4.40
CA SER A 175 -17.90 0.33 -3.79
C SER A 175 -16.99 1.44 -3.27
N ARG A 176 -15.91 1.12 -2.52
CA ARG A 176 -14.98 2.16 -2.06
C ARG A 176 -14.29 2.88 -3.21
N LEU A 177 -13.96 2.16 -4.28
CA LEU A 177 -13.25 2.76 -5.41
C LEU A 177 -14.16 3.72 -6.20
N LEU A 178 -15.44 3.37 -6.34
CA LEU A 178 -16.45 4.27 -6.91
C LEU A 178 -16.63 5.51 -6.03
N GLU A 179 -16.77 5.33 -4.71
CA GLU A 179 -16.94 6.42 -3.74
C GLU A 179 -15.74 7.40 -3.71
N GLU A 180 -14.51 6.88 -3.84
CA GLU A 180 -13.28 7.67 -3.96
C GLU A 180 -13.25 8.54 -5.21
N GLU A 181 -13.75 8.02 -6.34
CA GLU A 181 -13.77 8.70 -7.64
C GLU A 181 -15.03 9.52 -7.88
N GLY A 182 -15.96 9.55 -6.92
CA GLY A 182 -17.25 10.25 -7.05
C GLY A 182 -18.22 9.60 -8.03
N LEU A 183 -17.94 8.35 -8.40
CA LEU A 183 -18.82 7.50 -9.19
C LEU A 183 -19.92 6.93 -8.31
N TRP A 184 -21.07 6.71 -8.92
CA TRP A 184 -22.22 6.09 -8.28
C TRP A 184 -23.00 5.28 -9.31
N TRP A 185 -23.97 4.49 -8.85
CA TRP A 185 -24.68 3.60 -9.75
C TRP A 185 -26.16 3.46 -9.42
N TYR A 186 -26.92 3.05 -10.42
CA TYR A 186 -28.33 2.71 -10.31
C TYR A 186 -28.63 1.48 -11.18
N VAL A 187 -29.84 0.93 -11.04
CA VAL A 187 -30.26 -0.26 -11.79
C VAL A 187 -31.26 0.12 -12.87
N VAL A 188 -31.01 -0.32 -14.10
CA VAL A 188 -31.98 -0.29 -15.19
C VAL A 188 -32.58 -1.68 -15.35
N GLN A 189 -33.92 -1.74 -15.36
CA GLN A 189 -34.67 -2.97 -15.54
C GLN A 189 -34.97 -3.18 -17.03
N GLU A 190 -34.56 -4.33 -17.58
CA GLU A 190 -34.91 -4.78 -18.93
C GLU A 190 -35.86 -5.99 -18.86
N THR A 191 -36.23 -6.55 -20.01
CA THR A 191 -37.27 -7.59 -20.07
C THR A 191 -36.83 -8.90 -19.38
N ASP A 192 -35.57 -9.27 -19.57
CA ASP A 192 -34.99 -10.55 -19.17
C ASP A 192 -33.71 -10.40 -18.34
N LYS A 193 -33.33 -9.17 -17.98
CA LYS A 193 -32.16 -8.87 -17.14
C LYS A 193 -32.29 -7.52 -16.45
N HIS A 194 -31.36 -7.25 -15.54
CA HIS A 194 -31.15 -5.93 -14.95
C HIS A 194 -29.70 -5.53 -15.16
N ILE A 195 -29.48 -4.25 -15.43
CA ILE A 195 -28.15 -3.68 -15.72
C ILE A 195 -27.77 -2.70 -14.63
N ILE A 196 -26.58 -2.89 -14.05
CA ILE A 196 -25.95 -1.91 -13.16
C ILE A 196 -25.31 -0.82 -14.02
N VAL A 197 -25.81 0.42 -13.91
CA VAL A 197 -25.29 1.56 -14.67
C VAL A 197 -24.45 2.42 -13.75
N PHE A 198 -23.15 2.48 -14.01
CA PHE A 198 -22.22 3.37 -13.32
C PHE A 198 -22.17 4.73 -14.02
N THR A 199 -22.30 5.82 -13.28
CA THR A 199 -22.33 7.19 -13.80
C THR A 199 -21.59 8.17 -12.87
N ASP A 200 -21.21 9.32 -13.40
CA ASP A 200 -20.59 10.45 -12.72
C ASP A 200 -21.45 11.72 -12.72
N ASP A 201 -22.60 11.70 -13.40
CA ASP A 201 -23.41 12.89 -13.69
C ASP A 201 -24.92 12.56 -13.70
N ASN A 202 -25.71 13.49 -13.18
CA ASN A 202 -27.17 13.37 -13.12
C ASN A 202 -27.82 13.39 -14.51
N ASP A 203 -27.23 14.07 -15.50
CA ASP A 203 -27.78 14.17 -16.86
C ASP A 203 -27.78 12.84 -17.61
N ALA A 204 -26.99 11.85 -17.15
CA ALA A 204 -27.06 10.48 -17.66
C ALA A 204 -28.31 9.74 -17.14
N CYS A 205 -29.05 10.30 -16.18
CA CYS A 205 -30.25 9.67 -15.64
C CYS A 205 -31.46 9.82 -16.56
N PRO A 206 -32.16 8.73 -16.88
CA PRO A 206 -33.42 8.79 -17.63
C PRO A 206 -34.53 9.46 -16.82
N SER A 207 -35.64 9.78 -17.49
CA SER A 207 -36.87 10.26 -16.83
C SER A 207 -37.81 9.09 -16.57
N VAL A 208 -38.58 9.15 -15.48
CA VAL A 208 -39.70 8.22 -15.29
C VAL A 208 -40.74 8.41 -16.40
N THR A 209 -41.55 7.39 -16.66
CA THR A 209 -42.60 7.46 -17.69
C THR A 209 -43.96 7.11 -17.09
N PRO A 210 -44.95 8.02 -17.11
CA PRO A 210 -44.85 9.44 -17.48
C PRO A 210 -43.92 10.24 -16.56
N ASP A 211 -43.29 11.29 -17.09
CA ASP A 211 -42.26 12.09 -16.39
C ASP A 211 -42.81 13.07 -15.34
N THR A 212 -44.11 13.35 -15.42
CA THR A 212 -44.82 14.28 -14.54
C THR A 212 -45.60 13.53 -13.47
N ILE A 213 -45.46 13.98 -12.23
CA ILE A 213 -46.16 13.43 -11.06
C ILE A 213 -46.91 14.56 -10.38
N ARG A 214 -48.21 14.37 -10.17
CA ARG A 214 -49.06 15.37 -9.51
C ARG A 214 -48.92 15.24 -7.99
N PHE A 215 -48.88 16.38 -7.31
CA PHE A 215 -49.13 16.46 -5.87
C PHE A 215 -50.63 16.67 -5.65
N HIS A 216 -51.33 15.61 -5.28
CA HIS A 216 -52.79 15.61 -5.21
C HIS A 216 -53.30 14.47 -4.32
N ARG A 217 -54.54 14.58 -3.82
CA ARG A 217 -55.19 13.51 -3.06
C ARG A 217 -55.24 12.20 -3.85
N GLN A 218 -55.12 11.07 -3.17
CA GLN A 218 -55.30 9.73 -3.72
C GLN A 218 -56.73 9.26 -3.43
N SER A 219 -57.50 8.92 -4.48
CA SER A 219 -58.89 8.46 -4.33
C SER A 219 -59.26 7.51 -5.48
N ALA A 220 -60.20 6.58 -5.26
CA ALA A 220 -60.66 5.62 -6.26
C ALA A 220 -61.28 6.26 -7.52
N THR A 221 -61.65 7.54 -7.46
CA THR A 221 -62.17 8.30 -8.61
C THR A 221 -61.08 8.99 -9.43
N GLU A 222 -59.83 8.98 -8.98
CA GLU A 222 -58.70 9.57 -9.72
C GLU A 222 -58.17 8.56 -10.76
N SER A 223 -57.92 9.03 -11.97
CA SER A 223 -57.45 8.19 -13.09
C SER A 223 -55.92 8.09 -13.18
N ALA A 224 -55.19 8.84 -12.36
CA ALA A 224 -53.72 8.92 -12.41
C ALA A 224 -53.13 8.96 -11.01
N ASP A 225 -52.03 8.23 -10.82
CA ASP A 225 -51.30 8.17 -9.56
C ASP A 225 -50.71 9.54 -9.18
N SER A 226 -50.65 9.82 -7.88
CA SER A 226 -50.18 11.08 -7.32
C SER A 226 -49.34 10.88 -6.06
N LEU A 227 -48.57 11.92 -5.71
CA LEU A 227 -47.98 12.07 -4.39
C LEU A 227 -48.96 12.82 -3.49
N THR A 228 -49.13 12.33 -2.27
CA THR A 228 -50.01 12.90 -1.24
C THR A 228 -49.22 13.69 -0.20
N ASP A 229 -47.95 13.31 0.00
CA ASP A 229 -47.06 13.93 0.98
C ASP A 229 -45.79 14.42 0.31
N TRP A 230 -45.31 15.58 0.77
CA TRP A 230 -44.06 16.16 0.31
C TRP A 230 -43.39 16.95 1.45
N GLY A 231 -42.15 16.59 1.75
CA GLY A 231 -41.33 17.16 2.81
C GLY A 231 -40.04 17.74 2.25
N HIS A 232 -39.50 18.73 2.96
CA HIS A 232 -38.21 19.34 2.67
C HIS A 232 -37.35 19.34 3.93
N GLN A 233 -36.22 18.65 3.87
CA GLN A 233 -35.21 18.61 4.93
C GLN A 233 -33.98 19.43 4.51
N ARG A 234 -33.52 20.29 5.42
CA ARG A 234 -32.24 20.96 5.33
C ARG A 234 -31.42 20.64 6.58
N GLN A 235 -30.14 20.37 6.40
CA GLN A 235 -29.22 20.13 7.50
C GLN A 235 -27.91 20.89 7.32
N VAL A 236 -27.23 21.15 8.43
CA VAL A 236 -25.91 21.80 8.42
C VAL A 236 -24.86 20.76 8.05
N GLU A 237 -24.04 21.09 7.07
CA GLU A 237 -22.93 20.29 6.57
C GLU A 237 -21.64 21.12 6.56
N PRO A 238 -20.44 20.51 6.47
CA PRO A 238 -19.19 21.22 6.26
C PRO A 238 -19.28 22.20 5.09
N THR A 239 -18.86 23.44 5.31
CA THR A 239 -18.88 24.50 4.29
C THR A 239 -17.53 24.61 3.57
N ARG A 240 -16.50 23.90 4.04
CA ARG A 240 -15.15 23.91 3.47
C ARG A 240 -14.48 22.55 3.62
N ILE A 241 -13.88 22.06 2.53
CA ILE A 241 -13.01 20.89 2.51
C ILE A 241 -11.58 21.36 2.23
N SER A 242 -10.64 20.89 3.05
CA SER A 242 -9.21 21.12 2.86
C SER A 242 -8.47 19.78 2.82
N LEU A 243 -7.74 19.51 1.75
CA LEU A 243 -6.96 18.27 1.59
C LEU A 243 -5.47 18.55 1.53
N GLY A 244 -4.67 17.70 2.18
CA GLY A 244 -3.21 17.73 2.09
C GLY A 244 -2.63 16.40 1.61
N SER A 245 -1.56 16.46 0.81
CA SER A 245 -0.79 15.30 0.33
C SER A 245 0.70 15.65 0.30
N PHE A 246 1.55 14.65 0.57
CA PHE A 246 3.01 14.76 0.50
C PHE A 246 3.54 13.80 -0.57
N ASP A 247 4.45 14.25 -1.43
CA ASP A 247 5.14 13.38 -2.39
C ASP A 247 6.65 13.41 -2.14
N TYR A 248 7.24 12.26 -1.82
CA TYR A 248 8.69 12.14 -1.60
C TYR A 248 9.51 12.43 -2.85
N LYS A 249 8.92 12.39 -4.06
CA LYS A 249 9.59 12.81 -5.30
C LYS A 249 9.70 14.35 -5.40
N SER A 250 8.86 15.07 -4.65
CA SER A 250 8.78 16.54 -4.65
C SER A 250 8.60 17.09 -3.23
N PRO A 251 9.50 16.80 -2.27
CA PRO A 251 9.27 17.07 -0.85
C PRO A 251 9.16 18.57 -0.49
N GLY A 252 9.73 19.45 -1.32
CA GLY A 252 9.65 20.91 -1.15
C GLY A 252 8.34 21.54 -1.61
N THR A 253 7.40 20.75 -2.16
CA THR A 253 6.12 21.25 -2.69
C THR A 253 4.96 20.40 -2.16
N PRO A 254 4.67 20.45 -0.84
CA PRO A 254 3.50 19.77 -0.30
C PRO A 254 2.23 20.33 -0.95
N LEU A 255 1.37 19.43 -1.44
CA LEU A 255 0.16 19.82 -2.15
C LEU A 255 -0.97 20.00 -1.16
N ARG A 256 -1.62 21.17 -1.22
CA ARG A 256 -2.81 21.48 -0.46
C ARG A 256 -3.86 22.07 -1.39
N VAL A 257 -5.09 21.65 -1.20
CA VAL A 257 -6.26 22.19 -1.90
C VAL A 257 -7.32 22.56 -0.88
N GLN A 258 -8.10 23.57 -1.20
CA GLN A 258 -9.19 24.06 -0.36
C GLN A 258 -10.35 24.43 -1.28
N LEU A 259 -11.54 23.96 -0.93
CA LEU A 259 -12.78 24.23 -1.65
C LEU A 259 -13.85 24.65 -0.66
N ASP A 260 -14.61 25.67 -1.03
CA ASP A 260 -15.78 26.14 -0.30
C ASP A 260 -17.05 25.59 -0.98
N ALA A 261 -18.09 25.32 -0.19
CA ALA A 261 -19.41 24.98 -0.73
C ALA A 261 -19.92 26.10 -1.64
N TYR A 262 -20.44 25.74 -2.81
CA TYR A 262 -21.07 26.64 -3.76
C TYR A 262 -22.30 27.32 -3.15
N ASN A 263 -23.15 26.52 -2.49
CA ASN A 263 -24.35 27.00 -1.80
C ASN A 263 -24.07 27.35 -0.34
N ASN A 264 -23.06 28.19 -0.09
CA ASN A 264 -22.82 28.74 1.23
C ASN A 264 -24.02 29.65 1.61
N SER A 265 -25.04 29.05 2.24
CA SER A 265 -26.20 29.78 2.74
C SER A 265 -25.67 30.95 3.56
N ALA A 266 -26.02 32.18 3.18
CA ALA A 266 -25.34 33.42 3.61
C ALA A 266 -25.20 33.65 5.14
N ASN A 267 -25.76 32.75 5.96
CA ASN A 267 -25.79 32.77 7.41
C ASN A 267 -24.96 31.65 8.08
N LEU A 268 -24.33 30.74 7.33
CA LEU A 268 -23.50 29.67 7.93
C LEU A 268 -22.06 30.16 8.18
N PRO A 269 -21.47 29.85 9.35
CA PRO A 269 -20.05 30.09 9.59
C PRO A 269 -19.19 29.14 8.74
N THR A 270 -17.90 29.44 8.62
CA THR A 270 -16.96 28.50 8.01
C THR A 270 -16.80 27.26 8.90
N LEU A 271 -17.31 26.13 8.42
CA LEU A 271 -17.17 24.81 9.04
C LEU A 271 -16.19 24.00 8.19
N GLU A 272 -14.91 24.07 8.52
CA GLU A 272 -13.83 23.40 7.79
C GLU A 272 -13.63 21.96 8.25
N GLN A 273 -13.58 21.03 7.29
CA GLN A 273 -13.06 19.69 7.48
C GLN A 273 -11.71 19.57 6.76
N TYR A 274 -10.64 19.53 7.55
CA TYR A 274 -9.29 19.26 7.06
C TYR A 274 -8.99 17.76 7.11
N ASN A 275 -8.47 17.22 6.01
CA ASN A 275 -8.02 15.84 5.92
C ASN A 275 -6.64 15.76 5.26
N TYR A 276 -5.67 15.21 5.98
CA TYR A 276 -4.44 14.74 5.35
C TYR A 276 -4.75 13.42 4.65
N ALA A 277 -4.73 13.42 3.32
CA ALA A 277 -5.02 12.23 2.50
C ALA A 277 -3.86 11.20 2.53
N GLY A 278 -2.73 11.60 3.11
CA GLY A 278 -1.53 10.81 3.30
C GLY A 278 -0.53 10.90 2.13
N GLU A 279 0.57 10.15 2.24
CA GLU A 279 1.66 10.23 1.27
C GLU A 279 1.23 9.75 -0.13
N TYR A 280 1.54 10.53 -1.16
CA TYR A 280 1.27 10.23 -2.57
C TYR A 280 -0.22 10.03 -2.90
N ALA A 281 -1.14 10.51 -2.06
CA ALA A 281 -2.58 10.42 -2.30
C ALA A 281 -3.00 11.11 -3.60
N PHE A 282 -2.36 12.25 -3.89
CA PHE A 282 -2.40 12.93 -5.18
C PHE A 282 -1.08 13.68 -5.38
N GLY A 283 -0.49 13.53 -6.57
CA GLY A 283 0.79 14.15 -6.96
C GLY A 283 0.64 15.43 -7.79
N ARG A 284 -0.59 15.89 -8.04
CA ARG A 284 -0.88 17.11 -8.79
C ARG A 284 -2.05 17.87 -8.14
N TYR A 285 -2.03 19.19 -8.28
CA TYR A 285 -3.04 20.08 -7.70
C TYR A 285 -4.44 19.82 -8.28
N ASP A 286 -4.56 19.64 -9.60
CA ASP A 286 -5.82 19.37 -10.29
C ASP A 286 -6.52 18.11 -9.78
N ARG A 287 -5.74 17.03 -9.55
CA ARG A 287 -6.27 15.81 -8.94
C ARG A 287 -6.72 16.03 -7.50
N GLY A 288 -5.94 16.77 -6.70
CA GLY A 288 -6.35 17.14 -5.35
C GLY A 288 -7.66 17.93 -5.36
N TYR A 289 -7.78 18.89 -6.27
CA TYR A 289 -8.96 19.74 -6.41
C TYR A 289 -10.21 18.91 -6.74
N GLN A 290 -10.12 17.99 -7.71
CA GLN A 290 -11.19 17.05 -8.05
C GLN A 290 -11.62 16.19 -6.85
N LEU A 291 -10.68 15.65 -6.08
CA LEU A 291 -11.00 14.87 -4.87
C LEU A 291 -11.70 15.73 -3.81
N GLY A 292 -11.33 17.00 -3.70
CA GLY A 292 -12.01 17.95 -2.82
C GLY A 292 -13.40 18.34 -3.32
N GLU A 293 -13.58 18.47 -4.64
CA GLU A 293 -14.86 18.71 -5.31
C GLU A 293 -15.85 17.57 -5.02
N ILE A 294 -15.43 16.32 -5.22
CA ILE A 294 -16.24 15.13 -4.88
C ILE A 294 -16.70 15.16 -3.41
N ARG A 295 -15.81 15.54 -2.49
CA ARG A 295 -16.14 15.60 -1.05
C ARG A 295 -17.10 16.73 -0.71
N ILE A 296 -16.90 17.93 -1.26
CA ILE A 296 -17.80 19.06 -0.97
C ILE A 296 -19.17 18.84 -1.62
N GLU A 297 -19.23 18.34 -2.87
CA GLU A 297 -20.49 18.02 -3.55
C GLU A 297 -21.31 16.95 -2.79
N ARG A 298 -20.63 15.97 -2.17
CA ARG A 298 -21.29 14.97 -1.30
C ARG A 298 -22.01 15.63 -0.12
N HIS A 299 -21.37 16.61 0.52
CA HIS A 299 -21.98 17.38 1.60
C HIS A 299 -23.10 18.28 1.08
N GLU A 300 -22.92 18.94 -0.06
CA GLU A 300 -23.97 19.78 -0.66
C GLU A 300 -25.22 18.98 -1.04
N ALA A 301 -25.04 17.77 -1.56
CA ALA A 301 -26.15 16.85 -1.77
C ALA A 301 -26.88 16.60 -0.43
N GLN A 302 -26.18 16.14 0.61
CA GLN A 302 -26.78 15.79 1.90
C GLN A 302 -27.45 16.99 2.60
N ALA A 303 -26.96 18.21 2.41
CA ALA A 303 -27.52 19.42 3.01
C ALA A 303 -28.97 19.70 2.60
N ASN A 304 -29.44 19.18 1.46
CA ASN A 304 -30.75 19.49 0.89
C ASN A 304 -31.46 18.25 0.32
N ARG A 305 -32.42 17.71 1.08
CA ARG A 305 -33.19 16.50 0.76
C ARG A 305 -34.68 16.74 0.73
N PHE A 306 -35.37 16.04 -0.14
CA PHE A 306 -36.83 16.02 -0.22
C PHE A 306 -37.33 14.63 0.07
N THR A 307 -38.42 14.56 0.82
CA THR A 307 -39.14 13.31 1.06
C THR A 307 -40.53 13.41 0.45
N GLY A 308 -41.13 12.28 0.09
CA GLY A 308 -42.50 12.27 -0.38
C GLY A 308 -43.15 10.92 -0.19
N ALA A 309 -44.47 10.87 -0.27
CA ALA A 309 -45.21 9.61 -0.23
C ALA A 309 -46.47 9.69 -1.10
N GLY A 310 -46.97 8.52 -1.53
CA GLY A 310 -48.22 8.42 -2.29
C GLY A 310 -48.34 7.15 -3.12
N GLY A 311 -49.17 7.21 -4.16
CA GLY A 311 -49.52 6.07 -5.01
C GLY A 311 -48.75 5.96 -6.33
N ALA A 312 -47.72 6.79 -6.55
CA ALA A 312 -46.98 6.89 -7.82
C ALA A 312 -46.15 5.62 -8.14
N ARG A 313 -46.71 4.70 -8.94
CA ARG A 313 -46.09 3.41 -9.31
C ARG A 313 -44.97 3.51 -10.35
N GLN A 314 -44.88 4.64 -11.05
CA GLN A 314 -43.87 4.90 -12.08
C GLN A 314 -42.50 5.32 -11.52
N LEU A 315 -42.39 5.60 -10.21
CA LEU A 315 -41.15 6.04 -9.57
C LEU A 315 -40.03 4.99 -9.70
N SER A 316 -38.85 5.40 -10.16
CA SER A 316 -37.67 4.53 -10.31
C SER A 316 -36.42 5.23 -9.81
N VAL A 317 -35.64 4.56 -8.95
CA VAL A 317 -34.39 5.14 -8.42
C VAL A 317 -33.40 5.37 -9.57
N GLY A 318 -32.65 6.47 -9.50
CA GLY A 318 -31.77 6.90 -10.59
C GLY A 318 -32.52 7.44 -11.81
N HIS A 319 -33.80 7.77 -11.68
CA HIS A 319 -34.56 8.50 -12.69
C HIS A 319 -34.97 9.88 -12.16
N ARG A 320 -35.16 10.82 -13.09
CA ARG A 320 -35.73 12.13 -12.78
C ARG A 320 -37.24 12.16 -12.98
N PHE A 321 -37.92 13.03 -12.23
CA PHE A 321 -39.34 13.31 -12.38
C PHE A 321 -39.63 14.81 -12.18
N ILE A 322 -40.76 15.27 -12.72
CA ILE A 322 -41.25 16.64 -12.61
C ILE A 322 -42.47 16.65 -11.67
N LEU A 323 -42.35 17.33 -10.53
CA LEU A 323 -43.45 17.52 -9.59
C LEU A 323 -44.36 18.66 -10.05
N THR A 324 -45.67 18.45 -10.07
CA THR A 324 -46.65 19.47 -10.47
C THR A 324 -47.76 19.59 -9.44
N GLN A 325 -48.45 20.73 -9.41
CA GLN A 325 -49.57 20.98 -8.49
C GLN A 325 -49.12 21.09 -7.01
N HIS A 326 -47.83 21.37 -6.77
CA HIS A 326 -47.31 21.57 -5.42
C HIS A 326 -47.09 23.07 -5.15
N PRO A 327 -47.71 23.66 -4.10
CA PRO A 327 -47.77 25.11 -3.90
C PRO A 327 -46.40 25.80 -3.82
N ASN A 328 -45.38 25.12 -3.29
CA ASN A 328 -44.03 25.70 -3.14
C ASN A 328 -43.13 25.53 -4.36
N HIS A 329 -43.49 24.66 -5.33
CA HIS A 329 -42.64 24.37 -6.50
C HIS A 329 -43.25 24.88 -7.80
N ASP A 330 -44.57 25.06 -7.86
CA ASP A 330 -45.28 25.55 -9.06
C ASP A 330 -44.93 27.00 -9.43
N GLY A 331 -44.47 27.82 -8.47
CA GLY A 331 -44.08 29.21 -8.72
C GLY A 331 -42.69 29.39 -9.36
N GLY A 332 -41.88 28.32 -9.43
CA GLY A 332 -40.55 28.34 -10.03
C GLY A 332 -40.54 27.88 -11.50
N GLY A 333 -39.41 28.09 -12.19
CA GLY A 333 -39.18 27.45 -13.50
C GLY A 333 -39.06 25.92 -13.38
N GLU A 334 -39.06 25.21 -14.50
CA GLU A 334 -39.08 23.74 -14.53
C GLU A 334 -37.95 23.09 -13.71
N GLY A 335 -36.72 23.64 -13.75
CA GLY A 335 -35.62 23.12 -12.94
C GLY A 335 -35.92 23.09 -11.43
N ASN A 336 -36.75 24.00 -10.92
CA ASN A 336 -37.15 24.02 -9.51
C ASN A 336 -38.20 22.97 -9.15
N ARG A 337 -38.79 22.28 -10.13
CA ARG A 337 -39.74 21.18 -9.94
C ARG A 337 -39.22 19.84 -10.46
N THR A 338 -37.99 19.79 -10.98
CA THR A 338 -37.35 18.56 -11.44
C THR A 338 -36.47 17.98 -10.33
N PHE A 339 -36.69 16.72 -10.00
CA PHE A 339 -36.01 16.03 -8.92
C PHE A 339 -35.37 14.74 -9.43
N LEU A 340 -34.19 14.42 -8.90
CA LEU A 340 -33.56 13.11 -9.04
C LEU A 340 -34.02 12.22 -7.88
N LEU A 341 -34.57 11.04 -8.20
CA LEU A 341 -34.98 10.06 -7.20
C LEU A 341 -33.76 9.31 -6.66
N LEU A 342 -33.47 9.49 -5.37
CA LEU A 342 -32.32 8.91 -4.67
C LEU A 342 -32.67 7.57 -4.01
N GLY A 343 -33.86 7.49 -3.43
CA GLY A 343 -34.33 6.35 -2.66
C GLY A 343 -35.83 6.14 -2.84
N LEU A 344 -36.25 4.87 -2.80
CA LEU A 344 -37.65 4.47 -2.92
C LEU A 344 -37.93 3.28 -2.01
N GLU A 345 -38.91 3.43 -1.13
CA GLU A 345 -39.50 2.35 -0.36
C GLU A 345 -40.95 2.18 -0.79
N TRP A 346 -41.34 1.00 -1.24
CA TRP A 346 -42.71 0.76 -1.66
C TRP A 346 -43.24 -0.58 -1.19
N ALA A 347 -44.54 -0.64 -0.95
CA ALA A 347 -45.23 -1.83 -0.52
C ALA A 347 -46.46 -2.06 -1.39
N ALA A 348 -46.74 -3.32 -1.69
CA ALA A 348 -47.90 -3.69 -2.46
C ALA A 348 -48.51 -5.02 -1.99
N GLU A 349 -49.82 -5.15 -2.09
CA GLU A 349 -50.54 -6.40 -1.81
C GLU A 349 -51.60 -6.69 -2.88
N ASN A 350 -51.56 -7.92 -3.39
CA ASN A 350 -52.59 -8.46 -4.26
C ASN A 350 -53.87 -8.73 -3.47
N ASN A 351 -55.02 -8.49 -4.09
CA ASN A 351 -56.29 -8.98 -3.59
C ASN A 351 -56.45 -10.48 -3.90
N LEU A 352 -56.03 -11.34 -2.97
CA LEU A 352 -56.26 -12.78 -3.05
C LEU A 352 -57.43 -13.16 -2.12
N PRO A 353 -58.56 -13.68 -2.63
CA PRO A 353 -59.71 -14.16 -1.84
C PRO A 353 -59.38 -15.12 -0.69
N VAL A 354 -58.26 -15.85 -0.79
CA VAL A 354 -57.82 -16.81 0.24
C VAL A 354 -57.02 -16.14 1.36
N ALA A 355 -56.52 -14.92 1.16
CA ALA A 355 -55.70 -14.19 2.13
C ALA A 355 -56.48 -13.75 3.38
N VAL A 356 -57.75 -13.36 3.23
CA VAL A 356 -58.54 -12.69 4.28
C VAL A 356 -58.93 -13.63 5.43
N THR A 357 -58.91 -14.95 5.22
CA THR A 357 -59.34 -15.96 6.21
C THR A 357 -58.19 -16.80 6.78
N ARG A 358 -56.94 -16.53 6.41
CA ARG A 358 -55.77 -17.31 6.86
C ARG A 358 -55.26 -16.83 8.22
N ARG A 359 -54.59 -17.75 8.92
CA ARG A 359 -53.84 -17.41 10.14
C ARG A 359 -52.57 -16.64 9.77
N HIS A 360 -52.25 -15.60 10.54
CA HIS A 360 -50.97 -14.89 10.46
C HIS A 360 -49.78 -15.86 10.61
N MET A 361 -48.88 -15.84 9.62
CA MET A 361 -47.64 -16.61 9.67
C MET A 361 -46.51 -15.76 10.27
N PRO A 362 -45.84 -16.22 11.35
CA PRO A 362 -44.68 -15.52 11.89
C PRO A 362 -43.61 -15.30 10.81
N GLY A 363 -43.11 -14.06 10.68
CA GLY A 363 -42.12 -13.69 9.67
C GLY A 363 -42.70 -13.18 8.34
N SER A 364 -44.02 -13.27 8.12
CA SER A 364 -44.70 -12.63 6.98
C SER A 364 -44.65 -11.10 7.09
N LEU A 365 -44.69 -10.43 5.93
CA LEU A 365 -44.80 -8.98 5.79
C LEU A 365 -46.16 -8.41 6.22
N GLU A 366 -47.14 -9.27 6.53
CA GLU A 366 -48.51 -8.87 6.88
C GLU A 366 -48.57 -7.78 7.96
N MET A 367 -47.88 -7.99 9.08
CA MET A 367 -47.88 -7.04 10.19
C MET A 367 -47.28 -5.67 9.79
N GLN A 368 -46.27 -5.68 8.92
CA GLN A 368 -45.62 -4.46 8.45
C GLN A 368 -46.52 -3.71 7.46
N LEU A 369 -47.22 -4.42 6.58
CA LEU A 369 -48.21 -3.83 5.67
C LEU A 369 -49.43 -3.29 6.40
N ASP A 370 -49.93 -4.00 7.42
CA ASP A 370 -51.08 -3.54 8.22
C ASP A 370 -50.73 -2.27 8.99
N ALA A 371 -49.55 -2.22 9.62
CA ALA A 371 -49.05 -1.00 10.27
C ALA A 371 -48.86 0.14 9.26
N LEU A 372 -48.39 -0.16 8.04
CA LEU A 372 -48.28 0.84 6.98
C LEU A 372 -49.65 1.39 6.58
N ARG A 373 -50.64 0.53 6.34
CA ARG A 373 -52.02 0.91 6.01
C ARG A 373 -52.65 1.81 7.06
N GLU A 374 -52.49 1.45 8.33
CA GLU A 374 -52.96 2.24 9.45
C GLU A 374 -52.27 3.62 9.46
N SER A 375 -50.95 3.66 9.25
CA SER A 375 -50.18 4.91 9.24
C SER A 375 -50.55 5.87 8.09
N VAL A 376 -50.99 5.35 6.94
CA VAL A 376 -51.38 6.17 5.78
C VAL A 376 -52.87 6.51 5.74
N GLY A 377 -53.64 6.07 6.74
CA GLY A 377 -55.09 6.33 6.82
C GLY A 377 -55.88 5.67 5.69
N HIS A 378 -55.42 4.52 5.19
CA HIS A 378 -56.16 3.76 4.19
C HIS A 378 -57.28 2.97 4.87
N ASP A 379 -58.34 3.67 5.29
CA ASP A 379 -59.55 3.05 5.83
C ASP A 379 -60.21 2.20 4.73
N ILE A 380 -60.13 0.87 4.86
CA ILE A 380 -61.07 0.00 4.19
C ILE A 380 -62.42 0.31 4.85
N GLU A 381 -63.24 1.14 4.21
CA GLU A 381 -64.64 1.25 4.62
C GLU A 381 -65.23 -0.16 4.59
N LYS A 382 -65.44 -0.75 5.77
CA LYS A 382 -66.16 -2.02 5.95
C LYS A 382 -67.66 -1.83 5.71
N SER A 383 -68.05 -1.05 4.69
CA SER A 383 -69.41 -0.54 4.51
C SER A 383 -70.19 -1.19 3.37
N SER A 384 -69.63 -2.17 2.64
CA SER A 384 -70.42 -2.95 1.68
C SER A 384 -70.00 -4.42 1.59
N ASP A 385 -71.00 -5.33 1.56
CA ASP A 385 -70.81 -6.78 1.30
C ASP A 385 -70.25 -7.06 -0.11
N GLN A 386 -70.04 -6.01 -0.95
CA GLN A 386 -69.35 -6.11 -2.24
C GLN A 386 -67.83 -5.94 -2.13
N ASP A 387 -67.30 -5.50 -0.99
CA ASP A 387 -65.85 -5.36 -0.73
C ASP A 387 -65.20 -6.66 -0.20
N ALA A 388 -65.92 -7.78 -0.21
CA ALA A 388 -65.38 -9.11 0.09
C ALA A 388 -64.30 -9.56 -0.92
N THR A 389 -64.17 -8.86 -2.05
CA THR A 389 -63.02 -8.90 -2.95
C THR A 389 -62.18 -7.64 -2.70
N GLY A 390 -61.21 -7.71 -1.79
CA GLY A 390 -60.41 -6.57 -1.32
C GLY A 390 -59.82 -5.68 -2.42
N THR A 391 -59.61 -4.41 -2.14
CA THR A 391 -58.87 -3.53 -3.05
C THR A 391 -57.37 -3.85 -2.97
N ALA A 392 -56.70 -4.00 -4.12
CA ALA A 392 -55.25 -4.16 -4.15
C ALA A 392 -54.59 -2.89 -3.57
N PHE A 393 -53.57 -3.05 -2.73
CA PHE A 393 -52.93 -1.94 -2.00
C PHE A 393 -51.57 -1.62 -2.63
N PHE A 394 -51.26 -0.34 -2.78
CA PHE A 394 -49.93 0.17 -3.16
C PHE A 394 -49.64 1.48 -2.42
N HIS A 395 -48.44 1.60 -1.88
CA HIS A 395 -47.94 2.85 -1.31
C HIS A 395 -46.42 2.94 -1.50
N ALA A 396 -45.94 4.13 -1.85
CA ALA A 396 -44.52 4.43 -2.03
C ALA A 396 -44.10 5.64 -1.19
N ARG A 397 -42.89 5.59 -0.66
CA ARG A 397 -42.17 6.68 0.01
C ARG A 397 -40.86 6.91 -0.73
N LEU A 398 -40.52 8.17 -0.97
CA LEU A 398 -39.33 8.55 -1.73
C LEU A 398 -38.40 9.46 -0.95
N GLU A 399 -37.13 9.38 -1.30
CA GLU A 399 -36.10 10.38 -1.04
C GLU A 399 -35.61 10.93 -2.38
N ALA A 400 -35.54 12.25 -2.50
CA ALA A 400 -35.10 12.93 -3.72
C ALA A 400 -34.22 14.14 -3.41
N GLN A 401 -33.51 14.61 -4.44
CA GLN A 401 -32.85 15.92 -4.44
C GLN A 401 -33.21 16.70 -5.69
N ARG A 402 -32.90 18.00 -5.73
CA ARG A 402 -33.04 18.77 -6.97
C ARG A 402 -32.11 18.19 -8.04
N PHE A 403 -32.60 18.14 -9.28
CA PHE A 403 -31.84 17.53 -10.37
C PHE A 403 -30.54 18.30 -10.71
N ASP A 404 -30.51 19.61 -10.49
CA ASP A 404 -29.36 20.49 -10.71
C ASP A 404 -28.25 20.37 -9.64
N THR A 405 -28.54 19.74 -8.51
CA THR A 405 -27.56 19.49 -7.45
C THR A 405 -26.81 18.21 -7.81
N THR A 406 -25.50 18.26 -7.97
CA THR A 406 -24.69 17.07 -8.26
C THR A 406 -24.85 16.01 -7.18
N PHE A 407 -25.15 14.76 -7.54
CA PHE A 407 -25.15 13.66 -6.57
C PHE A 407 -23.76 13.03 -6.46
N ARG A 408 -23.36 12.72 -5.22
CA ARG A 408 -22.22 11.86 -4.89
C ARG A 408 -22.67 10.83 -3.86
N ALA A 409 -22.33 9.57 -4.08
CA ALA A 409 -22.60 8.50 -3.11
C ALA A 409 -21.89 8.77 -1.78
N PRO A 410 -22.51 8.45 -0.62
CA PRO A 410 -21.85 8.55 0.69
C PRO A 410 -20.53 7.78 0.74
N ASP A 411 -19.59 8.24 1.57
CA ASP A 411 -18.29 7.57 1.82
C ASP A 411 -18.48 6.48 2.91
N ALA A 412 -19.11 5.38 2.52
CA ALA A 412 -19.56 4.31 3.41
C ALA A 412 -18.54 3.15 3.49
N HIS A 413 -17.82 2.87 2.42
CA HIS A 413 -16.90 1.75 2.34
C HIS A 413 -15.47 2.21 2.61
N ARG A 414 -14.96 1.93 3.81
CA ARG A 414 -13.58 2.27 4.19
C ARG A 414 -12.61 1.24 3.64
N LYS A 415 -11.46 1.72 3.16
CA LYS A 415 -10.34 0.86 2.79
C LYS A 415 -9.81 0.08 4.00
N THR A 416 -9.51 -1.20 3.81
CA THR A 416 -8.86 -2.02 4.85
C THR A 416 -7.50 -1.44 5.24
N SER A 417 -7.26 -1.30 6.54
CA SER A 417 -5.97 -0.88 7.09
C SER A 417 -5.17 -2.09 7.58
N LEU A 418 -3.89 -2.14 7.22
CA LEU A 418 -2.95 -3.17 7.66
C LEU A 418 -2.44 -2.85 9.07
N GLY A 419 -2.74 -3.74 10.02
CA GLY A 419 -2.38 -3.57 11.44
C GLY A 419 -0.89 -3.72 11.78
N GLY A 420 -0.04 -4.06 10.81
CA GLY A 420 1.38 -4.25 11.05
C GLY A 420 2.18 -4.57 9.79
N PRO A 421 3.52 -4.66 9.90
CA PRO A 421 4.37 -5.03 8.78
C PRO A 421 4.16 -6.49 8.36
N GLN A 422 4.49 -6.76 7.11
CA GLN A 422 4.52 -8.11 6.52
C GLN A 422 5.92 -8.41 5.98
N THR A 423 6.19 -9.66 5.59
CA THR A 423 7.38 -9.96 4.78
C THR A 423 7.01 -10.17 3.32
N ALA A 424 7.97 -9.92 2.44
CA ALA A 424 7.85 -10.11 1.00
C ALA A 424 9.20 -10.51 0.41
N ILE A 425 9.19 -11.12 -0.77
CA ILE A 425 10.42 -11.51 -1.48
C ILE A 425 10.75 -10.46 -2.53
N VAL A 426 12.00 -10.01 -2.60
CA VAL A 426 12.46 -9.07 -3.63
C VAL A 426 12.49 -9.77 -4.99
N VAL A 427 11.93 -9.12 -6.01
CA VAL A 427 11.77 -9.68 -7.37
C VAL A 427 12.33 -8.74 -8.43
N GLY A 428 12.52 -9.26 -9.65
CA GLY A 428 12.99 -8.51 -10.80
C GLY A 428 13.08 -9.39 -12.06
N PRO A 429 13.69 -8.88 -13.13
CA PRO A 429 13.80 -9.61 -14.39
C PRO A 429 14.58 -10.92 -14.24
N ALA A 430 14.24 -11.89 -15.08
CA ALA A 430 14.96 -13.15 -15.14
C ALA A 430 16.46 -12.94 -15.40
N ASN A 431 17.30 -13.75 -14.77
CA ASN A 431 18.77 -13.71 -14.86
C ASN A 431 19.44 -12.45 -14.28
N GLU A 432 18.73 -11.61 -13.53
CA GLU A 432 19.34 -10.55 -12.73
C GLU A 432 19.48 -10.92 -11.26
N THR A 433 20.49 -10.34 -10.60
CA THR A 433 20.68 -10.46 -9.14
C THR A 433 20.24 -9.21 -8.40
N ILE A 434 20.19 -8.06 -9.08
CA ILE A 434 19.85 -6.75 -8.51
C ILE A 434 18.96 -6.04 -9.53
N TYR A 435 17.81 -5.55 -9.09
CA TYR A 435 16.92 -4.74 -9.92
C TYR A 435 16.43 -3.55 -9.12
N THR A 436 16.87 -2.37 -9.52
CA THR A 436 16.67 -1.13 -8.77
C THR A 436 16.58 0.08 -9.68
N ASP A 437 15.99 1.15 -9.19
CA ASP A 437 15.93 2.43 -9.89
C ASP A 437 16.90 3.49 -9.32
N HIS A 438 16.83 4.73 -9.82
CA HIS A 438 17.66 5.87 -9.40
C HIS A 438 17.57 6.25 -7.91
N LEU A 439 16.54 5.78 -7.18
CA LEU A 439 16.36 6.01 -5.74
C LEU A 439 16.68 4.77 -4.90
N ASN A 440 17.31 3.76 -5.50
CA ASN A 440 17.57 2.48 -4.86
C ASN A 440 16.28 1.75 -4.39
N ARG A 441 15.15 2.00 -5.07
CA ARG A 441 13.88 1.30 -4.81
C ARG A 441 13.92 -0.08 -5.45
N VAL A 442 13.24 -1.03 -4.84
CA VAL A 442 13.14 -2.42 -5.37
C VAL A 442 11.69 -2.81 -5.56
N LYS A 443 11.45 -3.91 -6.28
CA LYS A 443 10.13 -4.53 -6.40
C LYS A 443 10.07 -5.79 -5.54
N VAL A 444 8.89 -6.15 -5.09
CA VAL A 444 8.65 -7.33 -4.24
C VAL A 444 7.45 -8.13 -4.74
N GLN A 445 7.34 -9.37 -4.30
CA GLN A 445 6.09 -10.12 -4.33
C GLN A 445 5.68 -10.45 -2.90
N PHE A 446 4.46 -10.09 -2.55
CA PHE A 446 3.85 -10.45 -1.26
C PHE A 446 3.40 -11.91 -1.27
N HIS A 447 3.40 -12.54 -0.10
CA HIS A 447 3.02 -13.96 0.02
C HIS A 447 1.54 -14.24 -0.30
N TRP A 448 0.68 -13.23 -0.16
CA TRP A 448 -0.75 -13.32 -0.48
C TRP A 448 -1.06 -12.98 -1.95
N ASP A 449 -0.08 -12.48 -2.72
CA ASP A 449 -0.27 -12.19 -4.14
C ASP A 449 -0.19 -13.50 -4.95
N ARG A 450 -1.38 -13.98 -5.34
CA ARG A 450 -1.56 -15.24 -6.08
C ARG A 450 -1.36 -15.09 -7.58
N ASP A 451 -1.55 -13.88 -8.11
CA ASP A 451 -1.43 -13.60 -9.55
C ASP A 451 0.01 -13.22 -9.95
N GLY A 452 0.83 -12.83 -8.97
CA GLY A 452 2.25 -12.51 -9.15
C GLY A 452 3.09 -13.69 -9.66
N GLN A 453 3.99 -13.40 -10.60
CA GLN A 453 4.83 -14.39 -11.29
C GLN A 453 6.30 -14.36 -10.85
N TYR A 454 6.59 -13.75 -9.72
CA TYR A 454 7.93 -13.47 -9.19
C TYR A 454 8.83 -12.71 -10.16
N SER A 455 8.22 -11.77 -10.91
CA SER A 455 8.87 -10.96 -11.94
C SER A 455 8.90 -9.47 -11.58
N GLU A 456 9.51 -8.66 -12.44
CA GLU A 456 9.47 -7.20 -12.37
C GLU A 456 8.06 -6.60 -12.48
N GLY A 457 7.05 -7.39 -12.84
CA GLY A 457 5.65 -6.97 -12.88
C GLY A 457 4.91 -7.08 -11.54
N SER A 458 5.48 -7.73 -10.53
CA SER A 458 4.71 -8.16 -9.33
C SER A 458 4.29 -7.01 -8.40
N SER A 459 5.03 -5.90 -8.37
CA SER A 459 4.68 -4.74 -7.56
C SER A 459 5.12 -3.41 -8.16
N CYS A 460 4.67 -2.32 -7.54
CA CYS A 460 5.27 -1.01 -7.73
C CYS A 460 6.69 -0.95 -7.14
N TRP A 461 7.35 0.19 -7.31
CA TRP A 461 8.65 0.46 -6.71
C TRP A 461 8.54 0.83 -5.23
N LEU A 462 9.09 0.01 -4.35
CA LEU A 462 9.12 0.22 -2.90
C LEU A 462 10.42 0.92 -2.49
N ARG A 463 10.27 1.98 -1.69
CA ARG A 463 11.41 2.62 -1.00
C ARG A 463 11.99 1.67 0.04
N VAL A 464 13.30 1.76 0.25
CA VAL A 464 14.05 0.94 1.20
C VAL A 464 14.66 1.84 2.26
N SER A 465 14.32 1.59 3.53
CA SER A 465 14.98 2.20 4.68
C SER A 465 16.48 1.90 4.68
N GLN A 466 17.29 2.91 4.96
CA GLN A 466 18.74 2.81 5.07
C GLN A 466 19.17 3.12 6.50
N VAL A 467 20.39 2.70 6.89
CA VAL A 467 20.94 2.99 8.23
C VAL A 467 21.10 4.50 8.43
N ASN A 468 21.53 5.20 7.38
CA ASN A 468 21.56 6.66 7.31
C ASN A 468 21.37 7.11 5.85
N ALA A 469 20.65 8.19 5.60
CA ALA A 469 20.36 8.68 4.25
C ALA A 469 20.16 10.20 4.21
N ASP A 470 20.86 10.88 3.28
CA ASP A 470 20.74 12.31 3.02
C ASP A 470 21.19 12.65 1.57
N GLY A 471 21.16 13.93 1.19
CA GLY A 471 21.54 14.46 -0.12
C GLY A 471 23.03 14.25 -0.45
N GLY A 472 23.34 13.10 -1.03
CA GLY A 472 24.69 12.76 -1.54
C GLY A 472 25.58 12.00 -0.57
N TRP A 473 25.08 11.62 0.61
CA TRP A 473 25.84 10.85 1.60
C TRP A 473 24.93 9.95 2.45
N GLY A 474 25.52 8.93 3.07
CA GLY A 474 24.80 7.94 3.89
C GLY A 474 25.24 6.50 3.60
N SER A 475 24.45 5.54 4.08
CA SER A 475 24.63 4.12 3.80
C SER A 475 23.76 3.69 2.63
N VAL A 476 24.28 2.82 1.76
CA VAL A 476 23.50 2.22 0.68
C VAL A 476 23.72 0.72 0.67
N PHE A 477 22.67 -0.01 1.04
CA PHE A 477 22.60 -1.45 0.83
C PHE A 477 21.31 -1.73 0.08
N VAL A 478 21.38 -2.14 -1.19
CA VAL A 478 20.18 -2.44 -1.98
C VAL A 478 19.79 -3.91 -1.78
N PRO A 479 18.53 -4.22 -1.41
CA PRO A 479 18.05 -5.60 -1.36
C PRO A 479 18.20 -6.28 -2.73
N ARG A 480 18.65 -7.53 -2.73
CA ARG A 480 18.85 -8.33 -3.94
C ARG A 480 17.66 -9.24 -4.22
N ILE A 481 17.48 -9.61 -5.47
CA ILE A 481 16.41 -10.54 -5.89
C ILE A 481 16.52 -11.85 -5.09
N GLY A 482 15.39 -12.32 -4.56
CA GLY A 482 15.29 -13.50 -3.70
C GLY A 482 15.61 -13.27 -2.22
N GLN A 483 15.95 -12.04 -1.80
CA GLN A 483 16.05 -11.71 -0.37
C GLN A 483 14.66 -11.43 0.21
N GLU A 484 14.48 -11.79 1.48
CA GLU A 484 13.26 -11.48 2.22
C GLU A 484 13.39 -10.14 2.95
N VAL A 485 12.39 -9.29 2.76
CA VAL A 485 12.32 -7.94 3.31
C VAL A 485 11.09 -7.80 4.19
N ILE A 486 11.18 -6.94 5.20
CA ILE A 486 10.04 -6.50 5.99
C ILE A 486 9.45 -5.25 5.33
N VAL A 487 8.17 -5.30 5.00
CA VAL A 487 7.40 -4.23 4.36
C VAL A 487 6.39 -3.69 5.36
N SER A 488 6.53 -2.41 5.69
CA SER A 488 5.53 -1.62 6.42
C SER A 488 4.64 -0.86 5.44
N PHE A 489 3.50 -0.36 5.92
CA PHE A 489 2.52 0.36 5.11
C PHE A 489 2.26 1.72 5.74
N ILE A 490 2.52 2.80 5.01
CA ILE A 490 2.37 4.17 5.53
C ILE A 490 0.89 4.42 5.82
N ASP A 491 0.58 4.91 7.03
CA ASP A 491 -0.79 5.06 7.55
C ASP A 491 -1.61 3.74 7.56
N GLY A 492 -0.93 2.58 7.47
CA GLY A 492 -1.57 1.28 7.31
C GLY A 492 -2.22 1.08 5.93
N ASP A 493 -1.95 1.94 4.94
CA ASP A 493 -2.55 1.88 3.61
C ASP A 493 -1.86 0.80 2.73
N PRO A 494 -2.58 -0.25 2.28
CA PRO A 494 -2.05 -1.27 1.38
C PRO A 494 -1.42 -0.73 0.08
N ASP A 495 -1.80 0.46 -0.39
CA ASP A 495 -1.25 1.06 -1.60
C ASP A 495 0.11 1.76 -1.36
N ARG A 496 0.56 1.84 -0.10
CA ARG A 496 1.76 2.61 0.29
C ARG A 496 2.80 1.75 1.02
N PRO A 497 3.31 0.69 0.37
CA PRO A 497 4.34 -0.15 0.96
C PRO A 497 5.72 0.52 0.99
N ILE A 498 6.45 0.32 2.09
CA ILE A 498 7.83 0.75 2.28
C ILE A 498 8.62 -0.34 3.00
N ILE A 499 9.82 -0.66 2.51
CA ILE A 499 10.70 -1.66 3.13
C ILE A 499 11.40 -1.03 4.34
N THR A 500 11.22 -1.62 5.51
CA THR A 500 11.76 -1.12 6.78
C THR A 500 12.83 -2.03 7.38
N GLY A 501 12.98 -3.24 6.87
CA GLY A 501 13.97 -4.19 7.38
C GLY A 501 14.24 -5.36 6.44
N ARG A 502 15.12 -6.25 6.91
CA ARG A 502 15.51 -7.49 6.23
C ARG A 502 15.58 -8.61 7.24
N VAL A 503 15.28 -9.81 6.80
CA VAL A 503 15.38 -11.00 7.61
C VAL A 503 16.07 -12.11 6.83
N TYR A 504 16.81 -12.94 7.56
CA TYR A 504 17.26 -14.22 7.05
C TYR A 504 16.12 -15.25 7.17
N ASN A 505 16.17 -16.31 6.37
CA ASN A 505 15.18 -17.38 6.38
C ASN A 505 15.85 -18.75 6.12
N GLY A 506 15.04 -19.79 5.92
CA GLY A 506 15.52 -21.16 5.75
C GLY A 506 16.43 -21.35 4.52
N GLU A 507 16.21 -20.59 3.45
CA GLU A 507 17.00 -20.65 2.21
C GLU A 507 18.18 -19.66 2.25
N ARG A 508 17.94 -18.44 2.74
CA ARG A 508 18.92 -17.37 2.87
C ARG A 508 19.36 -17.29 4.32
N GLN A 509 20.40 -18.05 4.66
CA GLN A 509 20.93 -18.12 6.03
C GLN A 509 22.06 -17.10 6.26
N PRO A 510 22.22 -16.60 7.50
CA PRO A 510 23.38 -15.79 7.87
C PRO A 510 24.68 -16.60 7.78
N LEU A 511 25.77 -15.96 7.35
CA LEU A 511 27.11 -16.60 7.33
C LEU A 511 27.66 -16.86 8.73
N TRP A 512 27.43 -15.93 9.65
CA TRP A 512 27.83 -16.01 11.06
C TRP A 512 26.59 -16.17 11.92
N HIS A 513 26.56 -17.22 12.73
CA HIS A 513 25.36 -17.64 13.45
C HIS A 513 25.69 -18.50 14.67
N SER A 514 24.70 -18.94 15.44
CA SER A 514 24.80 -19.95 16.52
C SER A 514 25.66 -19.64 17.76
N ASN A 515 26.82 -19.00 17.65
CA ASN A 515 27.73 -18.75 18.77
C ASN A 515 27.66 -17.31 19.31
N GLY A 516 27.15 -16.35 18.52
CA GLY A 516 27.04 -14.95 18.89
C GLY A 516 28.36 -14.19 19.04
N LEU A 517 29.49 -14.78 18.60
CA LEU A 517 30.83 -14.19 18.76
C LEU A 517 31.24 -13.29 17.60
N ILE A 518 30.68 -13.55 16.42
CA ILE A 518 31.11 -12.89 15.18
C ILE A 518 30.02 -11.94 14.69
N SER A 519 30.40 -10.71 14.36
CA SER A 519 29.52 -9.69 13.77
C SER A 519 30.24 -8.90 12.67
N GLY A 520 29.47 -8.19 11.83
CA GLY A 520 30.05 -7.30 10.81
C GLY A 520 29.28 -7.24 9.50
N PHE A 521 30.00 -6.91 8.42
CA PHE A 521 29.48 -6.82 7.06
C PHE A 521 30.20 -7.82 6.17
N HIS A 522 29.43 -8.68 5.51
CA HIS A 522 29.91 -9.58 4.46
C HIS A 522 29.11 -9.32 3.19
N THR A 523 29.79 -8.89 2.13
CA THR A 523 29.18 -8.54 0.84
C THR A 523 29.38 -9.66 -0.18
N GLN A 524 28.72 -9.56 -1.33
CA GLN A 524 28.93 -10.49 -2.43
C GLN A 524 29.13 -9.72 -3.74
N ASN A 525 30.11 -10.09 -4.53
CA ASN A 525 30.37 -9.49 -5.83
C ASN A 525 29.17 -9.64 -6.77
N TYR A 526 28.98 -8.68 -7.67
CA TYR A 526 27.91 -8.73 -8.65
C TYR A 526 28.13 -9.92 -9.60
N ARG A 527 27.11 -10.78 -9.74
CA ARG A 527 27.14 -12.01 -10.55
C ARG A 527 28.35 -12.93 -10.26
N GLY A 528 28.87 -12.93 -9.03
CA GLY A 528 30.05 -13.72 -8.65
C GLY A 528 29.97 -14.29 -7.24
N SER A 529 30.99 -15.07 -6.88
CA SER A 529 31.13 -15.70 -5.56
C SER A 529 32.08 -14.96 -4.60
N GLY A 530 32.80 -13.94 -5.09
CA GLY A 530 33.73 -13.18 -4.26
C GLY A 530 33.04 -12.21 -3.30
N TYR A 531 33.81 -11.64 -2.37
CA TYR A 531 33.29 -10.84 -1.27
C TYR A 531 34.26 -9.77 -0.77
N ASN A 532 33.68 -8.77 -0.10
CA ASN A 532 34.38 -7.84 0.79
C ASN A 532 33.79 -7.98 2.18
N GLU A 533 34.62 -7.85 3.20
CA GLU A 533 34.25 -8.14 4.57
C GLU A 533 34.87 -7.15 5.57
N LEU A 534 34.06 -6.71 6.52
CA LEU A 534 34.49 -6.14 7.80
C LEU A 534 33.92 -7.04 8.91
N LEU A 535 34.78 -7.61 9.73
CA LEU A 535 34.41 -8.61 10.73
C LEU A 535 34.98 -8.23 12.10
N PHE A 536 34.14 -8.40 13.12
CA PHE A 536 34.46 -8.29 14.54
C PHE A 536 34.27 -9.66 15.20
N ASP A 537 35.28 -10.12 15.94
CA ASP A 537 35.24 -11.32 16.78
C ASP A 537 35.37 -10.90 18.24
N ASP A 538 34.30 -11.08 19.01
CA ASP A 538 34.20 -10.69 20.42
C ASP A 538 34.49 -11.85 21.38
N ALA A 539 35.20 -12.87 20.92
CA ALA A 539 35.67 -13.94 21.79
C ALA A 539 36.49 -13.38 22.97
N THR A 540 36.18 -13.86 24.17
CA THR A 540 36.80 -13.41 25.42
C THR A 540 38.32 -13.54 25.36
N ASP A 541 39.02 -12.46 25.69
CA ASP A 541 40.49 -12.32 25.65
C ASP A 541 41.14 -12.59 24.28
N GLN A 542 40.34 -12.65 23.21
CA GLN A 542 40.76 -12.98 21.85
C GLN A 542 40.10 -12.06 20.81
N SER A 543 39.88 -10.80 21.18
CA SER A 543 39.23 -9.82 20.31
C SER A 543 40.00 -9.64 19.01
N ARG A 544 39.27 -9.63 17.89
CA ARG A 544 39.85 -9.49 16.55
C ARG A 544 38.99 -8.61 15.65
N VAL A 545 39.65 -7.82 14.81
CA VAL A 545 39.01 -7.13 13.70
C VAL A 545 39.70 -7.54 12.39
N ARG A 546 38.90 -7.85 11.37
CA ARG A 546 39.38 -8.13 10.01
C ARG A 546 38.68 -7.23 9.01
N LEU A 547 39.44 -6.53 8.19
CA LEU A 547 38.97 -5.88 6.97
C LEU A 547 39.66 -6.57 5.78
N GLY A 548 38.88 -7.14 4.87
CA GLY A 548 39.49 -7.89 3.77
C GLY A 548 38.58 -8.16 2.59
N THR A 549 39.19 -8.70 1.54
CA THR A 549 38.53 -9.20 0.34
C THR A 549 39.11 -10.56 -0.04
N ASP A 550 38.28 -11.40 -0.65
CA ASP A 550 38.75 -12.66 -1.25
C ASP A 550 39.72 -12.42 -2.43
N HIS A 551 39.69 -11.23 -3.03
CA HIS A 551 40.57 -10.88 -4.13
C HIS A 551 42.05 -10.84 -3.68
N HIS A 552 42.78 -11.89 -4.07
CA HIS A 552 44.17 -12.14 -3.68
C HIS A 552 44.40 -12.17 -2.16
N TYR A 553 43.38 -12.56 -1.38
CA TYR A 553 43.46 -12.62 0.09
C TYR A 553 44.09 -11.36 0.71
N SER A 554 43.59 -10.21 0.27
CA SER A 554 44.11 -8.91 0.70
C SER A 554 43.38 -8.48 1.97
N GLU A 555 44.10 -8.43 3.09
CA GLU A 555 43.52 -8.27 4.43
C GLU A 555 44.37 -7.37 5.35
N LEU A 556 43.67 -6.60 6.19
CA LEU A 556 44.18 -6.01 7.42
C LEU A 556 43.55 -6.75 8.61
N ASN A 557 44.40 -7.41 9.39
CA ASN A 557 43.98 -8.13 10.59
C ASN A 557 44.56 -7.45 11.83
N LEU A 558 43.73 -7.29 12.87
CA LEU A 558 44.08 -6.65 14.15
C LEU A 558 43.66 -7.54 15.33
N GLY A 559 44.47 -7.60 16.38
CA GLY A 559 44.19 -8.33 17.62
C GLY A 559 44.67 -9.79 17.58
N TYR A 560 43.78 -10.72 17.92
CA TYR A 560 44.08 -12.16 18.02
C TYR A 560 43.92 -12.86 16.67
N LEU A 561 45.04 -13.13 15.98
CA LEU A 561 45.05 -13.65 14.62
C LEU A 561 44.81 -15.17 14.61
N ILE A 562 43.81 -15.61 13.86
CA ILE A 562 43.46 -17.03 13.69
C ILE A 562 43.12 -17.33 12.24
N HIS A 563 43.17 -18.60 11.84
CA HIS A 563 42.45 -19.06 10.66
C HIS A 563 40.94 -19.04 10.94
N GLN A 564 40.13 -18.69 9.94
CA GLN A 564 38.67 -18.72 10.06
C GLN A 564 38.03 -19.14 8.75
N GLN A 565 36.96 -19.94 8.86
CA GLN A 565 36.09 -20.28 7.74
C GLN A 565 34.64 -20.15 8.20
N GLY A 566 33.90 -19.23 7.57
CA GLY A 566 32.53 -18.91 7.98
C GLY A 566 32.46 -18.60 9.47
N ASN A 567 31.70 -19.42 10.20
CA ASN A 567 31.48 -19.28 11.63
C ASN A 567 32.50 -20.04 12.51
N GLY A 568 33.42 -20.81 11.91
CA GLY A 568 34.39 -21.64 12.61
C GLY A 568 35.69 -20.89 12.91
N ARG A 569 36.05 -20.82 14.21
CA ARG A 569 37.35 -20.32 14.68
C ARG A 569 38.39 -21.43 14.58
N GLY A 570 39.48 -21.17 13.85
CA GLY A 570 40.54 -22.14 13.55
C GLY A 570 41.82 -21.91 14.37
N GLN A 571 42.95 -22.39 13.83
CA GLN A 571 44.24 -22.36 14.51
C GLN A 571 44.75 -20.93 14.73
N TYR A 572 45.42 -20.73 15.86
CA TYR A 572 46.15 -19.51 16.20
C TYR A 572 47.29 -19.23 15.22
N ARG A 573 47.39 -17.98 14.78
CA ARG A 573 48.42 -17.48 13.85
C ARG A 573 49.37 -16.46 14.50
N GLY A 574 48.91 -15.71 15.50
CA GLY A 574 49.70 -14.66 16.13
C GLY A 574 48.85 -13.61 16.85
N GLU A 575 49.51 -12.62 17.43
CA GLU A 575 48.90 -11.48 18.10
C GLU A 575 49.48 -10.17 17.53
N GLY A 576 48.67 -9.11 17.51
CA GLY A 576 49.09 -7.78 17.05
C GLY A 576 48.36 -7.36 15.78
N PHE A 577 49.12 -7.07 14.71
CA PHE A 577 48.54 -6.73 13.41
C PHE A 577 49.22 -7.49 12.28
N GLU A 578 48.47 -7.75 11.20
CA GLU A 578 48.97 -8.31 9.96
C GLU A 578 48.39 -7.52 8.78
N LEU A 579 49.27 -7.08 7.87
CA LEU A 579 48.90 -6.61 6.54
C LEU A 579 49.36 -7.65 5.52
N ARG A 580 48.43 -8.27 4.81
CA ARG A 580 48.69 -9.40 3.91
C ARG A 580 48.06 -9.18 2.53
N SER A 581 48.74 -9.65 1.48
CA SER A 581 48.18 -9.89 0.16
C SER A 581 48.97 -11.00 -0.54
N ASP A 582 48.30 -11.86 -1.31
CA ASP A 582 48.95 -12.84 -2.20
C ASP A 582 49.35 -12.23 -3.56
N ALA A 583 49.09 -10.93 -3.77
CA ALA A 583 49.49 -10.18 -4.97
C ALA A 583 50.65 -9.21 -4.65
N TYR A 584 50.49 -7.93 -5.02
CA TYR A 584 51.47 -6.88 -4.77
C TYR A 584 51.16 -6.15 -3.46
N GLY A 585 52.21 -5.70 -2.75
CA GLY A 585 52.08 -4.89 -1.54
C GLY A 585 53.01 -3.69 -1.58
N THR A 586 52.52 -2.52 -1.14
CA THR A 586 53.33 -1.29 -1.05
C THR A 586 52.97 -0.50 0.20
N VAL A 587 53.97 -0.09 0.98
CA VAL A 587 53.84 0.89 2.08
C VAL A 587 54.57 2.16 1.67
N ARG A 588 53.87 3.30 1.65
CA ARG A 588 54.41 4.60 1.19
C ARG A 588 53.95 5.72 2.10
N ALA A 589 54.86 6.64 2.42
CA ALA A 589 54.56 7.85 3.17
C ALA A 589 55.34 9.04 2.60
N ASN A 590 54.63 10.05 2.09
CA ASN A 590 55.23 11.18 1.37
C ASN A 590 55.99 12.15 2.27
N LYS A 591 55.73 12.14 3.59
CA LYS A 591 56.37 13.00 4.60
C LYS A 591 57.39 12.24 5.46
N GLY A 592 57.83 11.06 5.00
CA GLY A 592 58.74 10.18 5.73
C GLY A 592 58.05 8.95 6.30
N LEU A 593 58.83 7.87 6.51
CA LEU A 593 58.38 6.57 6.98
C LEU A 593 59.31 6.10 8.11
N TYR A 594 58.73 5.72 9.25
CA TYR A 594 59.47 5.17 10.39
C TYR A 594 59.08 3.71 10.62
N LEU A 595 60.05 2.81 10.48
CA LEU A 595 59.92 1.39 10.76
C LEU A 595 60.75 1.06 12.00
N SER A 596 60.09 0.74 13.10
CA SER A 596 60.75 0.63 14.40
C SER A 596 60.30 -0.57 15.22
N SER A 597 61.23 -1.12 15.99
CA SER A 597 60.92 -2.03 17.11
C SER A 597 61.24 -1.40 18.47
N TRP A 598 61.44 -0.07 18.52
CA TRP A 598 61.47 0.66 19.79
C TRP A 598 60.07 0.67 20.40
N GLY A 599 59.98 0.29 21.68
CA GLY A 599 58.69 0.12 22.34
C GLY A 599 58.01 1.46 22.67
N GLN A 600 56.73 1.56 22.33
CA GLN A 600 55.85 2.67 22.73
C GLN A 600 54.59 2.08 23.36
N ALA A 601 54.68 1.67 24.63
CA ALA A 601 53.61 0.94 25.30
C ALA A 601 52.30 1.75 25.31
N GLN A 602 51.20 1.09 24.91
CA GLN A 602 49.87 1.70 24.85
C GLN A 602 49.80 2.96 23.97
N ALA A 603 50.68 3.08 22.96
CA ALA A 603 50.81 4.26 22.11
C ALA A 603 50.96 5.59 22.91
N LYS A 604 51.65 5.53 24.07
CA LYS A 604 51.96 6.72 24.87
C LYS A 604 53.07 7.51 24.17
N GLY A 605 52.73 8.69 23.62
CA GLY A 605 53.63 9.59 22.88
C GLY A 605 53.13 9.85 21.47
N ASP A 606 53.93 10.52 20.65
CA ASP A 606 53.56 10.85 19.28
C ASP A 606 53.76 9.67 18.33
N GLN A 607 52.93 9.58 17.27
CA GLN A 607 53.02 8.51 16.26
C GLN A 607 54.39 8.48 15.55
N THR A 608 55.02 9.64 15.42
CA THR A 608 56.27 9.88 14.70
C THR A 608 57.44 10.16 15.64
N ASP A 609 57.37 9.70 16.89
CA ASP A 609 58.47 9.84 17.85
C ASP A 609 59.73 9.08 17.36
N VAL A 610 60.62 9.86 16.75
CA VAL A 610 61.94 9.42 16.27
C VAL A 610 63.06 9.83 17.24
N GLU A 611 62.76 10.12 18.52
CA GLU A 611 63.77 10.46 19.51
C GLU A 611 64.88 9.40 19.61
N PRO A 612 64.59 8.07 19.68
CA PRO A 612 65.65 7.06 19.75
C PRO A 612 66.59 7.10 18.54
N VAL A 613 66.02 7.33 17.34
CA VAL A 613 66.79 7.47 16.09
C VAL A 613 67.67 8.71 16.15
N THR A 614 67.10 9.84 16.56
CA THR A 614 67.78 11.13 16.66
C THR A 614 68.94 11.07 17.65
N GLN A 615 68.76 10.42 18.81
CA GLN A 615 69.84 10.21 19.77
C GLN A 615 70.97 9.34 19.19
N GLN A 616 70.64 8.29 18.44
CA GLN A 616 71.64 7.41 17.82
C GLN A 616 72.39 8.10 16.67
N LEU A 617 71.69 8.87 15.81
CA LEU A 617 72.29 9.67 14.75
C LEU A 617 73.22 10.76 15.32
N ASN A 618 72.81 11.44 16.40
CA ASN A 618 73.66 12.40 17.10
C ASN A 618 74.98 11.78 17.58
N ARG A 619 74.94 10.63 18.25
CA ARG A 619 76.17 9.94 18.70
C ARG A 619 77.07 9.55 17.53
N THR A 620 76.46 9.07 16.45
CA THR A 620 77.16 8.66 15.24
C THR A 620 77.81 9.85 14.54
N TYR A 621 77.12 10.99 14.45
CA TYR A 621 77.67 12.24 13.93
C TYR A 621 78.88 12.70 14.76
N GLN A 622 78.79 12.69 16.10
CA GLN A 622 79.93 13.07 16.95
C GLN A 622 81.14 12.16 16.75
N LEU A 623 80.93 10.84 16.58
CA LEU A 623 82.01 9.89 16.29
C LEU A 623 82.68 10.19 14.94
N HIS A 624 81.89 10.38 13.88
CA HIS A 624 82.44 10.74 12.56
C HIS A 624 83.19 12.06 12.60
N LYS A 625 82.68 13.05 13.34
CA LYS A 625 83.32 14.35 13.49
C LYS A 625 84.68 14.22 14.17
N GLN A 626 84.76 13.48 15.26
CA GLN A 626 86.02 13.22 15.96
C GLN A 626 87.04 12.49 15.07
N LEU A 627 86.60 11.47 14.32
CA LEU A 627 87.46 10.73 13.39
C LEU A 627 87.94 11.63 12.24
N SER A 628 87.07 12.47 11.70
CA SER A 628 87.41 13.45 10.67
C SER A 628 88.43 14.46 11.19
N ASP A 629 88.21 15.02 12.38
CA ASP A 629 89.14 15.97 13.00
C ASP A 629 90.51 15.32 13.26
N LEU A 630 90.52 14.05 13.66
CA LEU A 630 91.76 13.29 13.88
C LEU A 630 92.49 13.02 12.56
N ALA A 631 91.78 12.64 11.49
CA ALA A 631 92.34 12.48 10.16
C ALA A 631 92.99 13.79 9.66
N ILE A 632 92.29 14.92 9.81
CA ILE A 632 92.80 16.25 9.45
C ILE A 632 94.07 16.59 10.24
N ARG A 633 94.08 16.33 11.56
CA ARG A 633 95.27 16.56 12.42
C ARG A 633 96.47 15.73 12.01
N HIS A 634 96.24 14.53 11.44
CA HIS A 634 97.29 13.66 10.93
C HIS A 634 97.58 13.88 9.42
N GLN A 635 97.25 15.06 8.88
CA GLN A 635 97.50 15.46 7.48
C GLN A 635 96.78 14.59 6.43
N SER A 636 95.67 13.93 6.81
CA SER A 636 94.77 13.25 5.89
C SER A 636 93.55 14.15 5.57
N GLU A 637 92.83 13.83 4.50
CA GLU A 637 91.55 14.48 4.20
C GLU A 637 90.49 14.13 5.27
N GLY A 638 89.64 15.10 5.61
CA GLY A 638 88.49 14.90 6.50
C GLY A 638 87.33 14.17 5.80
N LEU A 639 86.36 13.69 6.59
CA LEU A 639 85.18 13.02 6.05
C LEU A 639 84.22 14.03 5.41
N THR A 640 84.00 13.89 4.11
CA THR A 640 83.03 14.70 3.33
C THR A 640 81.56 14.35 3.64
N SER A 641 81.29 13.19 4.26
CA SER A 641 79.95 12.70 4.59
C SER A 641 79.34 13.28 5.88
N LEU A 642 80.00 14.26 6.53
CA LEU A 642 79.53 14.86 7.78
C LEU A 642 78.24 15.67 7.62
N ALA A 643 78.11 16.47 6.55
CA ALA A 643 76.95 17.34 6.35
C ALA A 643 75.63 16.57 6.09
N PRO A 644 75.60 15.52 5.25
CA PRO A 644 74.41 14.67 5.12
C PRO A 644 73.98 13.98 6.42
N LEU A 645 74.94 13.56 7.27
CA LEU A 645 74.64 12.96 8.58
C LEU A 645 74.03 13.98 9.55
N GLU A 646 74.48 15.23 9.49
CA GLU A 646 73.93 16.34 10.29
C GLU A 646 72.50 16.67 9.88
N ALA A 647 72.23 16.73 8.56
CA ALA A 647 70.90 16.95 8.00
C ALA A 647 69.92 15.85 8.42
N ALA A 648 70.32 14.58 8.33
CA ALA A 648 69.51 13.43 8.78
C ALA A 648 69.10 13.48 10.26
N ASN A 649 69.79 14.28 11.07
CA ASN A 649 69.53 14.44 12.49
C ASN A 649 68.77 15.74 12.81
N SER A 650 69.06 16.84 12.11
CA SER A 650 68.39 18.14 12.31
C SER A 650 66.99 18.19 11.68
N GLU A 651 66.78 17.51 10.57
CA GLU A 651 65.51 17.49 9.82
C GLU A 651 64.46 16.54 10.43
N ASN A 652 64.82 15.77 11.46
CA ASN A 652 63.90 14.88 12.19
C ASN A 652 63.03 15.61 13.23
N LYS A 653 63.24 16.90 13.47
CA LYS A 653 62.53 17.65 14.51
C LYS A 653 61.33 18.42 13.94
N GLY A 654 60.13 18.02 14.34
CA GLY A 654 58.87 18.72 14.08
C GLY A 654 58.72 20.01 14.92
N VAL A 655 57.75 20.85 14.54
CA VAL A 655 57.38 22.08 15.26
C VAL A 655 56.19 21.78 16.18
N GLN A 656 56.39 21.94 17.49
CA GLN A 656 55.31 21.77 18.48
C GLN A 656 54.20 22.81 18.30
N VAL A 657 52.94 22.37 18.31
CA VAL A 657 51.76 23.25 18.41
C VAL A 657 50.94 22.87 19.65
N GLY A 658 50.64 23.88 20.48
CA GLY A 658 49.99 23.73 21.78
C GLY A 658 48.55 23.21 21.74
N HIS A 659 48.12 22.66 22.87
CA HIS A 659 46.80 22.08 23.09
C HIS A 659 45.85 23.07 23.79
N ASP A 660 44.57 23.08 23.38
CA ASP A 660 43.46 23.61 24.19
C ASP A 660 42.42 22.49 24.42
N GLY A 661 42.03 22.29 25.68
CA GLY A 661 41.55 21.04 26.25
C GLY A 661 40.10 20.65 25.96
N GLN A 662 39.41 21.26 24.99
CA GLN A 662 37.97 21.01 24.77
C GLN A 662 37.53 20.63 23.36
N GLN A 663 38.38 20.68 22.32
CA GLN A 663 37.94 20.40 20.94
C GLN A 663 38.56 19.15 20.28
N GLY A 664 39.45 18.42 20.96
CA GLY A 664 40.40 17.57 20.23
C GLY A 664 41.35 18.47 19.42
N GLY A 665 42.66 18.28 19.54
CA GLY A 665 43.61 19.21 18.94
C GLY A 665 43.40 19.36 17.43
N GLN A 666 43.73 20.54 16.87
CA GLN A 666 43.87 20.71 15.41
C GLN A 666 45.03 19.89 14.80
N GLY A 667 45.73 19.10 15.65
CA GLY A 667 46.31 17.80 15.31
C GLY A 667 47.32 17.82 14.17
N GLN A 668 48.38 18.64 14.27
CA GLN A 668 49.61 18.37 13.53
C GLN A 668 50.57 17.62 14.47
N ALA A 669 50.82 16.34 14.18
CA ALA A 669 51.85 15.57 14.85
C ALA A 669 53.24 16.08 14.44
N ASP A 670 54.22 16.02 15.36
CA ASP A 670 55.61 16.36 15.08
C ASP A 670 56.17 15.46 13.96
N GLY A 671 56.22 15.98 12.73
CA GLY A 671 56.64 15.24 11.54
C GLY A 671 58.09 15.51 11.14
N MET A 672 58.65 14.61 10.32
CA MET A 672 59.94 14.83 9.66
C MET A 672 59.82 15.99 8.67
N GLN A 673 60.82 16.90 8.64
CA GLN A 673 60.81 18.06 7.72
C GLN A 673 61.09 17.65 6.27
N THR A 674 61.87 16.59 6.09
CA THR A 674 62.18 15.95 4.82
C THR A 674 61.75 14.48 4.86
N PRO A 675 61.50 13.84 3.70
CA PRO A 675 60.91 12.51 3.65
C PRO A 675 61.92 11.38 3.94
N TRP A 676 62.41 11.32 5.19
CA TRP A 676 63.33 10.28 5.64
C TRP A 676 62.64 8.91 5.73
N LEU A 677 63.38 7.85 5.37
CA LEU A 677 63.06 6.48 5.75
C LEU A 677 63.97 6.08 6.92
N HIS A 678 63.41 6.04 8.13
CA HIS A 678 64.11 5.56 9.31
C HIS A 678 63.79 4.10 9.56
N ILE A 679 64.82 3.27 9.66
CA ILE A 679 64.70 1.86 10.09
C ILE A 679 65.54 1.72 11.35
N ALA A 680 64.90 1.45 12.49
CA ALA A 680 65.58 1.42 13.79
C ALA A 680 65.13 0.25 14.67
N SER A 681 66.08 -0.35 15.37
CA SER A 681 65.81 -1.39 16.36
C SER A 681 66.83 -1.30 17.50
N PRO A 682 66.41 -1.45 18.78
CA PRO A 682 67.34 -1.50 19.91
C PRO A 682 68.20 -2.77 19.93
N ALA A 683 67.78 -3.86 19.26
CA ALA A 683 68.48 -5.15 19.29
C ALA A 683 69.37 -5.36 18.05
N GLY A 684 68.87 -5.04 16.86
CA GLY A 684 69.60 -5.20 15.61
C GLY A 684 68.66 -5.25 14.41
N ILE A 685 69.23 -5.04 13.22
CA ILE A 685 68.52 -5.12 11.95
C ILE A 685 69.20 -6.22 11.12
N SER A 686 68.43 -7.19 10.64
CA SER A 686 68.92 -8.27 9.78
C SER A 686 68.30 -8.15 8.39
N VAL A 687 69.15 -8.18 7.36
CA VAL A 687 68.74 -8.21 5.95
C VAL A 687 69.38 -9.44 5.33
N THR A 688 68.58 -10.42 4.92
CA THR A 688 69.07 -11.71 4.41
C THR A 688 68.40 -12.06 3.10
N THR A 689 69.14 -12.73 2.22
CA THR A 689 68.64 -13.26 0.94
C THR A 689 69.52 -14.45 0.55
N PRO A 690 68.94 -15.51 -0.05
CA PRO A 690 69.73 -16.63 -0.56
C PRO A 690 70.55 -16.27 -1.81
N LYS A 691 70.34 -15.08 -2.40
CA LYS A 691 71.04 -14.62 -3.61
C LYS A 691 71.85 -13.36 -3.32
N SER A 692 71.48 -12.21 -3.88
CA SER A 692 72.24 -10.97 -3.80
C SER A 692 71.48 -9.87 -3.07
N THR A 693 72.20 -9.09 -2.25
CA THR A 693 71.76 -7.82 -1.67
C THR A 693 72.47 -6.69 -2.41
N HIS A 694 71.73 -5.67 -2.84
CA HIS A 694 72.27 -4.49 -3.53
C HIS A 694 71.98 -3.23 -2.71
N LEU A 695 73.02 -2.46 -2.37
CA LEU A 695 72.93 -1.11 -1.79
C LEU A 695 73.66 -0.16 -2.76
N ALA A 696 72.96 0.86 -3.26
CA ALA A 696 73.51 1.79 -4.24
C ALA A 696 73.11 3.23 -3.90
N GLN A 697 74.06 4.16 -4.02
CA GLN A 697 73.90 5.59 -3.76
C GLN A 697 74.71 6.37 -4.81
N GLN A 698 74.25 7.58 -5.19
CA GLN A 698 74.98 8.44 -6.13
C GLN A 698 76.07 9.27 -5.44
N GLU A 699 75.88 9.62 -4.16
CA GLU A 699 76.76 10.54 -3.44
C GLU A 699 77.56 9.83 -2.33
N HIS A 700 76.90 9.34 -1.28
CA HIS A 700 77.57 8.87 -0.07
C HIS A 700 77.00 7.57 0.49
N LEU A 701 77.88 6.67 0.91
CA LEU A 701 77.57 5.51 1.76
C LEU A 701 78.42 5.62 3.03
N SER A 702 77.78 5.86 4.18
CA SER A 702 78.44 5.88 5.48
C SER A 702 78.08 4.62 6.27
N LEU A 703 79.09 3.84 6.64
CA LEU A 703 78.95 2.67 7.52
C LEU A 703 79.82 2.90 8.75
N SER A 704 79.21 2.91 9.93
CA SER A 704 79.91 3.13 11.20
C SER A 704 79.56 2.06 12.22
N SER A 705 80.58 1.50 12.85
CA SER A 705 80.47 0.59 13.99
C SER A 705 81.24 1.17 15.17
N GLY A 706 80.70 1.04 16.38
CA GLY A 706 81.38 1.47 17.60
C GLY A 706 82.47 0.49 18.08
N GLN A 707 82.55 -0.71 17.51
CA GLN A 707 83.51 -1.74 17.91
C GLN A 707 84.26 -2.31 16.71
N TRP A 708 83.65 -3.23 15.97
CA TRP A 708 84.25 -3.89 14.81
C TRP A 708 83.25 -3.93 13.65
N ALA A 709 83.76 -3.91 12.42
CA ALA A 709 82.99 -4.18 11.20
C ALA A 709 83.66 -5.34 10.45
N GLY A 710 82.90 -6.41 10.18
CA GLY A 710 83.41 -7.62 9.52
C GLY A 710 82.77 -7.82 8.16
N TYR A 711 83.61 -7.90 7.12
CA TYR A 711 83.17 -8.27 5.77
C TYR A 711 83.77 -9.63 5.42
N TYR A 712 82.91 -10.61 5.20
CA TYR A 712 83.29 -11.98 4.91
C TYR A 712 82.86 -12.36 3.51
N CYS A 713 83.83 -12.75 2.68
CA CYS A 713 83.57 -13.29 1.35
C CYS A 713 84.22 -14.67 1.23
N ARG A 714 83.55 -15.60 0.54
CA ARG A 714 84.12 -16.89 0.21
C ARG A 714 84.24 -16.99 -1.31
N ASP A 715 85.46 -16.83 -1.79
CA ASP A 715 85.81 -17.06 -3.20
C ASP A 715 86.65 -18.35 -3.28
N GLY A 716 86.03 -19.46 -3.70
CA GLY A 716 86.68 -20.78 -3.74
C GLY A 716 86.98 -21.43 -2.37
N GLU A 717 88.06 -22.22 -2.29
CA GLU A 717 88.43 -23.05 -1.11
C GLU A 717 89.06 -22.25 0.05
N LYS A 718 89.37 -20.96 -0.11
CA LYS A 718 89.99 -20.14 0.95
C LYS A 718 89.09 -18.97 1.37
N PRO A 719 88.68 -18.88 2.65
CA PRO A 719 87.96 -17.71 3.14
C PRO A 719 88.89 -16.48 3.17
N VAL A 720 88.41 -15.35 2.65
CA VAL A 720 89.09 -14.04 2.73
C VAL A 720 88.23 -13.13 3.60
N GLY A 721 88.74 -12.78 4.78
CA GLY A 721 88.09 -11.86 5.72
C GLY A 721 88.88 -10.56 5.81
N HIS A 722 88.21 -9.43 5.70
CA HIS A 722 88.76 -8.12 6.03
C HIS A 722 88.16 -7.64 7.35
N TYR A 723 89.03 -7.37 8.33
CA TYR A 723 88.69 -6.82 9.64
C TYR A 723 89.21 -5.38 9.71
N CYS A 724 88.31 -4.44 9.98
CA CYS A 724 88.65 -3.04 10.29
C CYS A 724 88.17 -2.69 11.70
#